data_AF-A0A085ZVU2-F1
#
_entry.id   AF-A0A085ZVU2-F1
#
_cell.length_a   1.000
_cell.length_b   1.000
_cell.length_c   1.000
_cell.angle_alpha   90.00
_cell.angle_beta   90.00
_cell.angle_gamma   90.00
#
_symmetry.space_group_name_H-M   'P 1'
#
loop_
_entity.id
_entity.type
_entity.pdbx_description
1 polymer ?
#
loop_
_entity_poly.entity_id
_entity_poly.type
_entity_poly.pdbx_seq_one_letter_code
_entity_poly.pdbx_strand_id
1 'polypeptide(L)'
;MQKGYAQAGVGDMVTTPIASPSMAAMSQYSDVSVSLSSGLPDIGISLLSAPISDGGVSWPLSLSYNVRNIGEEDEVISDVGGGWSFFGAGVIYKKVINYLDECYDNPTLPSYKKNEFDDLYYYNLPGLSGKFKIKRDTINNTFSLVNLTPNHAKIEYVRNSNTATFKADSFTVTADNGYKYFFDKTDLAKYNCGDLFSGKEYKTAYYLTKILNPIGVEAAVMSYDERKKYKGTSTTNLIFLQNKLKAITSRSGEVAFNYVYDDTLEPKKTTDKAVSDPYSLQKISLKNPAGEELFSYVFNYTMVSKGTEPSNKLRILNSVFKNDKNGALIEKNSWVYNSPSGEGILKRAISPTGAVTEYNFESGETYFNYNDPAYLASLEGTSSIYNPTIQYWFTMATASIDTNQSLQYNFTIPGDPSVKKNFKFLLDISDYQYTVIPTLPGFPPKPRVDNLKITLKRGSEVIIPTFTIKDILYYKEYILNNYPGNYTLEFVSTGGAVGTGNFWASEVKLHPGPFRNANPSGQTRIQNIKYYKNSTDANAYRTVNYGYDSFDLPNSASGYMFDNERDSEEDVLVRYALYKSVKVSEAGKGSVRYSFKTPDDYPKQQNGGTALEPQYFWPYYNVTKSGLMSKKETYDEQNTLLTAELYDYELDKYSDEDYSFTGSYKITSKPAYIKKSMVNNKAFFTGGGMLETGSETWVSPTNLKPYYTKSFADGDTSEQFMTYPNGLSGYNHLEAAYMTGIPVITEEKKNGKTISKSVTKYENTSLLLPTSAFAASISDGSMKQVMRADAYDEKGNLVQLTSVAGLPTSFLYGYNKTQVIAKIEGARYDDIKDNPLVIAVIAASNDDNINPASESVLITALDNLRKDSAMTGYQITVYTYNPLIGLTTTTTPNGQREIYEYDGSGRLKTVKKMEKDASGDVVYKKLKEYQYNYKQ
;
A
#
# COMPACT_ATOMS: atom_id res chain seq x y z
N MET A 1 9.20 31.98 8.23
CA MET A 1 9.79 30.66 7.95
C MET A 1 9.63 29.80 9.19
N GLN A 2 8.45 29.21 9.35
CA GLN A 2 8.15 28.22 10.38
C GLN A 2 8.23 26.86 9.67
N LYS A 3 9.01 25.94 10.23
CA LYS A 3 9.42 24.68 9.58
C LYS A 3 8.21 23.73 9.47
N GLY A 4 8.11 23.03 8.34
CA GLY A 4 7.18 21.92 8.16
C GLY A 4 7.29 20.89 9.28
N TYR A 5 6.15 20.41 9.74
CA TYR A 5 6.01 19.60 10.95
C TYR A 5 6.07 18.11 10.60
N ALA A 6 7.28 17.55 10.65
CA ALA A 6 7.56 16.12 10.58
C ALA A 6 7.07 15.34 11.81
N GLN A 7 6.94 14.02 11.65
CA GLN A 7 6.80 13.04 12.74
C GLN A 7 8.01 13.14 13.68
N ALA A 8 7.85 13.87 14.80
CA ALA A 8 8.93 14.08 15.76
C ALA A 8 9.12 12.82 16.61
N GLY A 9 10.37 12.58 17.02
CA GLY A 9 10.82 11.31 17.55
C GLY A 9 10.32 10.92 18.94
N VAL A 10 10.49 9.63 19.24
CA VAL A 10 10.15 8.97 20.50
C VAL A 10 10.95 9.56 21.67
N GLY A 11 10.38 10.42 22.56
CA GLY A 11 11.13 10.84 23.76
C GLY A 11 10.65 11.99 24.66
N ASP A 12 9.89 13.00 24.19
CA ASP A 12 9.34 14.08 25.05
C ASP A 12 8.27 14.90 24.28
N MET A 13 7.49 15.76 24.96
CA MET A 13 6.28 16.48 24.46
C MET A 13 6.27 16.71 22.95
N VAL A 14 5.53 15.86 22.24
CA VAL A 14 5.56 15.81 20.78
C VAL A 14 4.57 16.85 20.25
N THR A 15 5.01 17.80 19.43
CA THR A 15 4.12 18.75 18.74
C THR A 15 3.40 18.12 17.55
N THR A 16 3.73 16.88 17.21
CA THR A 16 3.09 16.07 16.18
C THR A 16 2.76 14.66 16.72
N PRO A 17 1.83 13.94 16.11
CA PRO A 17 1.37 12.65 16.62
C PRO A 17 2.34 11.52 16.24
N ILE A 18 2.91 10.79 17.23
CA ILE A 18 3.81 9.65 16.97
C ILE A 18 2.99 8.38 16.79
N ALA A 19 2.94 7.88 15.56
CA ALA A 19 2.52 6.52 15.26
C ALA A 19 3.74 5.59 15.20
N SER A 20 3.55 4.28 15.38
CA SER A 20 4.56 3.30 14.99
C SER A 20 4.90 3.52 13.49
N PRO A 21 6.18 3.73 13.11
CA PRO A 21 6.59 3.96 11.73
C PRO A 21 6.08 2.92 10.74
N SER A 22 6.08 1.64 11.15
CA SER A 22 5.52 0.55 10.35
C SER A 22 4.05 0.74 9.97
N MET A 23 3.25 1.34 10.84
CA MET A 23 1.82 1.56 10.60
C MET A 23 1.58 2.74 9.64
N ALA A 24 2.40 3.80 9.76
CA ALA A 24 2.39 4.90 8.82
C ALA A 24 2.79 4.43 7.41
N ALA A 25 3.85 3.62 7.29
CA ALA A 25 4.30 3.06 6.01
C ALA A 25 3.23 2.19 5.32
N MET A 26 2.39 1.48 6.09
CA MET A 26 1.26 0.72 5.55
C MET A 26 0.13 1.62 5.02
N SER A 27 -0.13 2.77 5.65
CA SER A 27 -1.19 3.69 5.23
C SER A 27 -0.98 4.25 3.81
N GLN A 28 0.29 4.36 3.38
CA GLN A 28 0.67 4.85 2.05
C GLN A 28 0.09 4.01 0.91
N TYR A 29 -0.14 2.70 1.13
CA TYR A 29 -0.78 1.82 0.15
C TYR A 29 -2.29 2.09 0.00
N SER A 30 -2.94 2.59 1.05
CA SER A 30 -4.35 2.99 1.02
C SER A 30 -4.55 4.39 0.44
N ASP A 31 -3.57 5.26 0.69
CA ASP A 31 -3.54 6.64 0.24
C ASP A 31 -3.28 6.73 -1.26
N VAL A 32 -2.14 6.19 -1.72
CA VAL A 32 -1.76 6.12 -3.13
C VAL A 32 -1.63 4.66 -3.54
N SER A 33 -2.56 4.20 -4.36
CA SER A 33 -2.55 2.82 -4.83
C SER A 33 -1.37 2.56 -5.77
N VAL A 34 -0.76 1.40 -5.60
CA VAL A 34 0.20 0.84 -6.56
C VAL A 34 -0.58 0.43 -7.81
N SER A 35 -0.36 1.13 -8.93
CA SER A 35 -1.04 0.85 -10.19
C SER A 35 -0.19 1.30 -11.38
N LEU A 36 -0.53 0.80 -12.57
CA LEU A 36 0.05 1.29 -13.82
C LEU A 36 -0.17 2.80 -13.98
N SER A 37 -1.36 3.29 -13.60
CA SER A 37 -1.71 4.71 -13.70
C SER A 37 -0.94 5.58 -12.71
N SER A 38 -0.53 5.08 -11.53
CA SER A 38 0.38 5.83 -10.64
C SER A 38 1.85 5.70 -11.03
N GLY A 39 2.19 4.81 -11.97
CA GLY A 39 3.56 4.52 -12.36
C GLY A 39 4.36 3.77 -11.29
N LEU A 40 3.67 3.20 -10.29
CA LEU A 40 4.27 2.46 -9.17
C LEU A 40 4.13 0.96 -9.43
N PRO A 41 5.25 0.19 -9.42
CA PRO A 41 5.20 -1.27 -9.57
C PRO A 41 4.86 -1.96 -8.24
N ASP A 42 4.14 -3.07 -8.32
CA ASP A 42 3.94 -3.96 -7.15
C ASP A 42 5.18 -4.83 -6.94
N ILE A 43 5.84 -4.62 -5.80
CA ILE A 43 7.08 -5.28 -5.42
C ILE A 43 6.86 -5.88 -4.03
N GLY A 44 6.98 -7.19 -3.90
CA GLY A 44 6.81 -7.86 -2.62
C GLY A 44 7.16 -9.34 -2.66
N ILE A 45 7.19 -9.95 -1.48
CA ILE A 45 7.33 -11.40 -1.30
C ILE A 45 6.27 -11.92 -0.33
N SER A 46 5.68 -13.06 -0.65
CA SER A 46 4.84 -13.82 0.29
C SER A 46 5.74 -14.65 1.19
N LEU A 47 5.45 -14.67 2.49
CA LEU A 47 6.19 -15.47 3.47
C LEU A 47 5.41 -16.75 3.79
N LEU A 48 4.39 -16.64 4.64
CA LEU A 48 3.55 -17.77 5.06
C LEU A 48 2.12 -17.28 5.33
N SER A 49 1.18 -18.19 5.56
CA SER A 49 -0.15 -17.82 6.08
C SER A 49 -0.28 -18.28 7.52
N ALA A 50 -0.84 -17.43 8.39
CA ALA A 50 -1.07 -17.81 9.78
C ALA A 50 -2.16 -18.90 9.86
N PRO A 51 -1.96 -19.94 10.69
CA PRO A 51 -2.92 -21.03 10.80
C PRO A 51 -4.16 -20.55 11.55
N ILE A 52 -5.33 -20.68 10.92
CA ILE A 52 -6.64 -20.40 11.53
C ILE A 52 -7.37 -21.73 11.79
N SER A 53 -7.99 -21.87 12.95
CA SER A 53 -8.50 -23.16 13.44
C SER A 53 -9.54 -23.83 12.53
N ASP A 54 -10.35 -23.04 11.82
CA ASP A 54 -11.45 -23.52 10.96
C ASP A 54 -11.19 -23.31 9.46
N GLY A 55 -10.05 -22.71 9.10
CA GLY A 55 -9.67 -22.42 7.71
C GLY A 55 -10.60 -21.47 6.95
N GLY A 56 -11.58 -20.84 7.62
CA GLY A 56 -12.56 -19.99 6.94
C GLY A 56 -12.08 -18.57 6.63
N VAL A 57 -10.91 -18.18 7.13
CA VAL A 57 -10.23 -16.92 6.82
C VAL A 57 -8.79 -17.20 6.45
N SER A 58 -8.33 -16.60 5.34
CA SER A 58 -6.91 -16.59 4.97
C SER A 58 -6.22 -15.40 5.61
N TRP A 59 -5.07 -15.64 6.27
CA TRP A 59 -4.22 -14.60 6.83
C TRP A 59 -2.81 -14.69 6.25
N PRO A 60 -2.60 -14.23 5.00
CA PRO A 60 -1.27 -14.20 4.41
C PRO A 60 -0.39 -13.17 5.12
N LEU A 61 0.86 -13.54 5.38
CA LEU A 61 1.92 -12.68 5.88
C LEU A 61 2.89 -12.39 4.73
N SER A 62 3.13 -11.12 4.46
CA SER A 62 3.96 -10.69 3.32
C SER A 62 4.79 -9.44 3.62
N LEU A 63 5.80 -9.23 2.78
CA LEU A 63 6.52 -7.97 2.69
C LEU A 63 6.18 -7.30 1.37
N SER A 64 5.91 -6.01 1.42
CA SER A 64 5.73 -5.18 0.23
C SER A 64 6.65 -3.98 0.29
N TYR A 65 7.10 -3.54 -0.87
CA TYR A 65 7.97 -2.40 -1.04
C TYR A 65 7.21 -1.28 -1.76
N ASN A 66 7.31 -0.06 -1.26
CA ASN A 66 6.76 1.13 -1.90
C ASN A 66 7.84 2.20 -1.96
N VAL A 67 8.13 2.69 -3.17
CA VAL A 67 9.16 3.73 -3.40
C VAL A 67 8.83 5.05 -2.71
N ARG A 68 7.54 5.30 -2.42
CA ARG A 68 7.11 6.49 -1.69
C ARG A 68 7.46 6.43 -0.21
N ASN A 69 7.75 5.25 0.33
CA ASN A 69 8.21 5.05 1.72
C ASN A 69 9.74 5.23 1.84
N ILE A 70 10.33 6.03 0.95
CA ILE A 70 11.76 6.33 0.90
C ILE A 70 11.95 7.82 0.65
N GLY A 71 12.59 8.48 1.60
CA GLY A 71 13.42 9.64 1.29
C GLY A 71 12.75 11.00 1.32
N GLU A 72 11.68 11.20 2.08
CA GLU A 72 11.41 12.55 2.61
C GLU A 72 12.29 12.75 3.86
N GLU A 73 12.82 13.97 4.09
CA GLU A 73 13.69 14.30 5.25
C GLU A 73 13.03 14.02 6.64
N ASP A 74 11.76 13.61 6.60
CA ASP A 74 10.79 13.53 7.68
C ASP A 74 10.13 12.14 7.84
N GLU A 75 10.39 11.19 6.93
CA GLU A 75 9.81 9.84 7.01
C GLU A 75 10.63 8.90 7.91
N VAL A 76 9.97 8.24 8.87
CA VAL A 76 10.58 7.22 9.73
C VAL A 76 10.48 5.85 9.08
N ILE A 77 11.61 5.14 9.00
CA ILE A 77 11.69 3.80 8.42
C ILE A 77 11.06 2.74 9.32
N SER A 78 10.36 1.78 8.72
CA SER A 78 9.67 0.68 9.41
C SER A 78 10.62 -0.29 10.14
N ASP A 79 10.03 -1.17 10.94
CA ASP A 79 10.69 -2.32 11.57
C ASP A 79 11.23 -3.38 10.59
N VAL A 80 10.96 -3.24 9.30
CA VAL A 80 11.48 -4.10 8.22
C VAL A 80 12.33 -3.37 7.17
N GLY A 81 12.71 -2.12 7.42
CA GLY A 81 13.69 -1.39 6.60
C GLY A 81 13.10 -0.45 5.55
N GLY A 82 13.95 0.40 4.98
CA GLY A 82 13.54 1.51 4.10
C GLY A 82 12.75 1.05 2.88
N GLY A 83 11.60 1.68 2.62
CA GLY A 83 10.69 1.29 1.55
C GLY A 83 9.83 0.06 1.82
N TRP A 84 10.18 -0.79 2.80
CA TRP A 84 9.49 -2.05 3.09
C TRP A 84 8.41 -1.88 4.18
N SER A 85 7.32 -2.62 4.02
CA SER A 85 6.24 -2.76 5.01
C SER A 85 5.89 -4.22 5.20
N PHE A 86 5.65 -4.62 6.46
CA PHE A 86 5.22 -5.97 6.81
C PHE A 86 3.71 -6.04 6.98
N PHE A 87 3.06 -6.81 6.11
CA PHE A 87 1.63 -7.08 6.17
C PHE A 87 1.38 -8.38 6.90
N GLY A 88 1.32 -8.32 8.23
CA GLY A 88 1.03 -9.49 9.05
C GLY A 88 0.38 -9.20 10.39
N ALA A 89 0.47 -7.97 10.91
CA ALA A 89 -0.24 -7.57 12.10
C ALA A 89 -1.67 -7.09 11.77
N GLY A 90 -2.63 -7.53 12.59
CA GLY A 90 -3.97 -6.95 12.62
C GLY A 90 -3.94 -5.66 13.44
N VAL A 91 -4.24 -4.52 12.82
CA VAL A 91 -4.16 -3.21 13.50
C VAL A 91 -5.13 -2.17 12.93
N ILE A 92 -5.61 -1.27 13.79
CA ILE A 92 -6.27 -0.01 13.45
C ILE A 92 -5.35 1.14 13.89
N TYR A 93 -4.86 1.90 12.92
CA TYR A 93 -3.96 3.03 13.07
C TYR A 93 -4.73 4.35 13.04
N LYS A 94 -4.54 5.23 14.03
CA LYS A 94 -5.07 6.60 14.02
C LYS A 94 -4.01 7.57 13.47
N LYS A 95 -4.24 8.06 12.24
CA LYS A 95 -3.51 9.19 11.65
C LYS A 95 -4.21 10.48 12.05
N VAL A 96 -3.52 11.31 12.83
CA VAL A 96 -4.06 12.59 13.24
C VAL A 96 -3.87 13.60 12.11
N ILE A 97 -4.91 14.38 11.85
CA ILE A 97 -4.93 15.42 10.83
C ILE A 97 -5.06 16.77 11.55
N ASN A 98 -4.28 17.76 11.16
CA ASN A 98 -4.13 19.05 11.84
C ASN A 98 -3.80 18.94 13.34
N TYR A 99 -4.80 19.09 14.21
CA TYR A 99 -4.64 19.11 15.67
C TYR A 99 -5.39 17.94 16.29
N LEU A 100 -4.76 17.29 17.27
CA LEU A 100 -5.36 16.17 17.99
C LEU A 100 -6.73 16.54 18.60
N ASP A 101 -7.78 15.84 18.17
CA ASP A 101 -9.17 16.01 18.63
C ASP A 101 -9.30 15.94 20.17
N GLU A 102 -8.54 15.06 20.80
CA GLU A 102 -8.54 14.85 22.23
C GLU A 102 -8.00 16.05 23.00
N CYS A 103 -7.36 17.04 22.37
CA CYS A 103 -6.99 18.29 23.03
C CYS A 103 -8.20 19.01 23.65
N TYR A 104 -9.41 18.80 23.11
CA TYR A 104 -10.65 19.43 23.55
C TYR A 104 -11.52 18.51 24.44
N ASP A 105 -10.92 17.68 25.29
CA ASP A 105 -11.62 16.69 26.12
C ASP A 105 -12.15 17.18 27.47
N ASN A 106 -11.96 18.46 27.81
CA ASN A 106 -12.36 19.01 29.10
C ASN A 106 -13.12 20.33 28.90
N PRO A 107 -14.44 20.37 29.18
CA PRO A 107 -15.27 21.54 28.93
C PRO A 107 -14.98 22.71 29.90
N THR A 108 -14.18 22.50 30.95
CA THR A 108 -13.79 23.55 31.89
C THR A 108 -12.58 24.35 31.43
N LEU A 109 -11.86 23.92 30.39
CA LEU A 109 -10.68 24.61 29.89
C LEU A 109 -11.05 25.72 28.89
N PRO A 110 -10.38 26.88 28.91
CA PRO A 110 -10.63 27.95 27.94
C PRO A 110 -10.38 27.55 26.48
N SER A 111 -9.52 26.56 26.26
CA SER A 111 -9.22 26.01 24.94
C SER A 111 -10.31 25.09 24.40
N TYR A 112 -11.29 24.68 25.21
CA TYR A 112 -12.34 23.76 24.81
C TYR A 112 -13.17 24.30 23.65
N LYS A 113 -13.32 23.48 22.60
CA LYS A 113 -14.28 23.72 21.53
C LYS A 113 -14.87 22.41 21.05
N LYS A 114 -16.06 22.50 20.45
CA LYS A 114 -16.64 21.41 19.68
C LYS A 114 -16.08 21.44 18.24
N ASN A 115 -14.83 21.01 18.07
CA ASN A 115 -14.16 21.00 16.77
C ASN A 115 -14.74 19.93 15.82
N GLU A 116 -14.68 20.18 14.52
CA GLU A 116 -14.85 19.11 13.52
C GLU A 116 -13.69 18.11 13.66
N PHE A 117 -13.98 16.83 13.50
CA PHE A 117 -12.99 15.76 13.51
C PHE A 117 -12.49 15.52 12.09
N ASP A 118 -11.18 15.50 11.93
CA ASP A 118 -10.47 15.33 10.66
C ASP A 118 -9.60 14.07 10.63
N ASP A 119 -9.21 13.56 11.80
CA ASP A 119 -8.46 12.33 12.05
C ASP A 119 -8.98 11.12 11.24
N LEU A 120 -8.04 10.33 10.73
CA LEU A 120 -8.29 9.20 9.86
C LEU A 120 -7.80 7.89 10.49
N TYR A 121 -8.64 6.87 10.45
CA TYR A 121 -8.33 5.56 11.00
C TYR A 121 -8.11 4.57 9.87
N TYR A 122 -6.89 4.05 9.72
CA TYR A 122 -6.56 2.98 8.76
C TYR A 122 -6.64 1.63 9.46
N TYR A 123 -7.17 0.61 8.80
CA TYR A 123 -7.20 -0.73 9.35
C TYR A 123 -6.65 -1.74 8.35
N ASN A 124 -5.94 -2.73 8.88
CA ASN A 124 -5.46 -3.89 8.15
C ASN A 124 -5.65 -5.11 9.04
N LEU A 125 -6.38 -6.11 8.54
CA LEU A 125 -6.68 -7.36 9.24
C LEU A 125 -6.87 -8.49 8.21
N PRO A 126 -6.99 -9.76 8.64
CA PRO A 126 -7.07 -10.89 7.72
C PRO A 126 -8.23 -10.77 6.72
N GLY A 127 -7.90 -10.56 5.45
CA GLY A 127 -8.87 -10.44 4.35
C GLY A 127 -9.57 -9.07 4.23
N LEU A 128 -9.31 -8.12 5.12
CA LEU A 128 -9.90 -6.77 5.05
C LEU A 128 -8.87 -5.69 5.37
N SER A 129 -8.87 -4.65 4.54
CA SER A 129 -8.16 -3.41 4.82
C SER A 129 -8.98 -2.23 4.36
N GLY A 130 -8.66 -1.05 4.86
CA GLY A 130 -9.35 0.17 4.49
C GLY A 130 -9.08 1.31 5.46
N LYS A 131 -9.95 2.30 5.40
CA LYS A 131 -9.95 3.45 6.31
C LYS A 131 -11.35 3.95 6.62
N PHE A 132 -11.51 4.57 7.77
CA PHE A 132 -12.74 5.20 8.26
C PHE A 132 -12.44 6.48 9.03
N LYS A 133 -13.45 7.32 9.23
CA LYS A 133 -13.38 8.51 10.09
C LYS A 133 -14.45 8.48 11.17
N ILE A 134 -14.19 9.19 12.26
CA ILE A 134 -15.22 9.53 13.25
C ILE A 134 -15.70 10.94 12.94
N LYS A 135 -16.98 11.11 12.66
CA LYS A 135 -17.61 12.41 12.43
C LYS A 135 -18.22 12.91 13.73
N ARG A 136 -17.95 14.17 14.07
CA ARG A 136 -18.61 14.87 15.18
C ARG A 136 -19.69 15.80 14.64
N ASP A 137 -20.91 15.67 15.14
CA ASP A 137 -21.91 16.72 15.04
C ASP A 137 -21.58 17.80 16.08
N THR A 138 -21.11 18.96 15.65
CA THR A 138 -20.67 20.04 16.53
C THR A 138 -21.83 20.75 17.23
N ILE A 139 -23.06 20.62 16.74
CA ILE A 139 -24.26 21.18 17.36
C ILE A 139 -24.68 20.26 18.51
N ASN A 140 -24.98 18.99 18.19
CA ASN A 140 -25.53 18.03 19.14
C ASN A 140 -24.47 17.30 19.99
N ASN A 141 -23.19 17.43 19.63
CA ASN A 141 -22.06 16.73 20.26
C ASN A 141 -22.20 15.20 20.23
N THR A 142 -22.75 14.68 19.12
CA THR A 142 -22.86 13.24 18.85
C THR A 142 -21.75 12.81 17.88
N PHE A 143 -21.47 11.51 17.85
CA PHE A 143 -20.37 10.96 17.07
C PHE A 143 -20.84 9.77 16.25
N SER A 144 -20.48 9.73 14.97
CA SER A 144 -20.79 8.63 14.06
C SER A 144 -19.52 8.14 13.36
N LEU A 145 -19.52 6.87 12.95
CA LEU A 145 -18.43 6.30 12.17
C LEU A 145 -18.80 6.31 10.69
N VAL A 146 -17.88 6.78 9.84
CA VAL A 146 -18.03 6.78 8.39
C VAL A 146 -16.94 5.87 7.80
N ASN A 147 -17.32 4.68 7.34
CA ASN A 147 -16.40 3.81 6.60
C ASN A 147 -16.17 4.41 5.21
N LEU A 148 -14.90 4.64 4.86
CA LEU A 148 -14.52 5.26 3.58
C LEU A 148 -14.11 4.21 2.54
N THR A 149 -14.12 2.93 2.90
CA THR A 149 -13.72 1.81 2.03
C THR A 149 -14.93 0.96 1.64
N PRO A 150 -15.15 0.68 0.33
CA PRO A 150 -16.30 -0.09 -0.15
C PRO A 150 -16.13 -1.60 0.06
N ASN A 151 -16.01 -2.03 1.31
CA ASN A 151 -15.80 -3.44 1.68
C ASN A 151 -16.91 -4.01 2.58
N HIS A 152 -17.92 -3.21 2.92
CA HIS A 152 -19.04 -3.59 3.77
C HIS A 152 -18.61 -4.21 5.12
N ALA A 153 -17.50 -3.73 5.69
CA ALA A 153 -17.11 -4.06 7.04
C ALA A 153 -17.95 -3.26 8.05
N LYS A 154 -18.51 -3.93 9.06
CA LYS A 154 -19.16 -3.29 10.21
C LYS A 154 -18.11 -2.97 11.26
N ILE A 155 -17.92 -1.69 11.56
CA ILE A 155 -16.93 -1.23 12.53
C ILE A 155 -17.67 -0.64 13.73
N GLU A 156 -17.53 -1.31 14.87
CA GLU A 156 -18.13 -0.92 16.15
C GLU A 156 -17.01 -0.50 17.11
N TYR A 157 -17.37 0.35 18.08
CA TYR A 157 -16.42 0.87 19.06
C TYR A 157 -17.02 0.89 20.45
N VAL A 158 -16.17 0.76 21.47
CA VAL A 158 -16.50 1.09 22.86
C VAL A 158 -15.84 2.43 23.18
N ARG A 159 -16.58 3.38 23.74
CA ARG A 159 -16.04 4.67 24.18
C ARG A 159 -15.76 4.67 25.67
N ASN A 160 -14.77 5.46 26.07
CA ASN A 160 -14.59 5.76 27.48
C ASN A 160 -15.69 6.72 28.00
N SER A 161 -15.64 7.03 29.29
CA SER A 161 -16.64 7.87 29.97
C SER A 161 -16.57 9.37 29.63
N ASN A 162 -15.65 9.82 28.77
CA ASN A 162 -15.53 11.24 28.42
C ASN A 162 -16.71 11.68 27.54
N THR A 163 -17.45 12.67 28.02
CA THR A 163 -18.62 13.24 27.32
C THR A 163 -18.28 14.48 26.48
N ALA A 164 -17.10 15.07 26.68
CA ALA A 164 -16.69 16.32 26.04
C ALA A 164 -16.12 16.10 24.63
N THR A 165 -15.45 14.97 24.39
CA THR A 165 -14.94 14.54 23.09
C THR A 165 -15.04 13.02 22.93
N PHE A 166 -14.76 12.51 21.74
CA PHE A 166 -14.71 11.08 21.48
C PHE A 166 -13.33 10.51 21.81
N LYS A 167 -13.32 9.39 22.55
CA LYS A 167 -12.14 8.58 22.84
C LYS A 167 -12.55 7.12 22.83
N ALA A 168 -11.98 6.33 21.93
CA ALA A 168 -12.26 4.90 21.86
C ALA A 168 -11.42 4.13 22.88
N ASP A 169 -12.03 3.12 23.49
CA ASP A 169 -11.37 2.10 24.31
C ASP A 169 -10.98 0.88 23.50
N SER A 170 -11.86 0.44 22.60
CA SER A 170 -11.62 -0.68 21.72
C SER A 170 -12.48 -0.56 20.46
N PHE A 171 -12.12 -1.35 19.45
CA PHE A 171 -12.93 -1.55 18.26
C PHE A 171 -13.26 -3.02 18.06
N THR A 172 -14.39 -3.29 17.43
CA THR A 172 -14.73 -4.61 16.89
C THR A 172 -15.08 -4.44 15.42
N VAL A 173 -14.39 -5.16 14.55
CA VAL A 173 -14.72 -5.22 13.12
C VAL A 173 -15.43 -6.54 12.86
N THR A 174 -16.58 -6.50 12.20
CA THR A 174 -17.28 -7.71 11.73
C THR A 174 -17.26 -7.71 10.21
N ALA A 175 -16.69 -8.77 9.63
CA ALA A 175 -16.69 -9.00 8.19
C ALA A 175 -18.06 -9.50 7.72
N ASP A 176 -18.38 -9.32 6.44
CA ASP A 176 -19.66 -9.73 5.83
C ASP A 176 -19.85 -11.27 5.77
N ASN A 177 -18.86 -12.05 6.15
CA ASN A 177 -18.95 -13.50 6.37
C ASN A 177 -19.23 -13.87 7.84
N GLY A 178 -19.44 -12.88 8.72
CA GLY A 178 -19.74 -13.05 10.15
C GLY A 178 -18.54 -13.16 11.09
N TYR A 179 -17.31 -13.19 10.59
CA TYR A 179 -16.11 -13.22 11.45
C TYR A 179 -15.96 -11.90 12.21
N LYS A 180 -15.61 -12.00 13.49
CA LYS A 180 -15.43 -10.85 14.39
C LYS A 180 -13.97 -10.71 14.82
N TYR A 181 -13.47 -9.50 14.71
CA TYR A 181 -12.09 -9.11 14.93
C TYR A 181 -12.05 -8.08 16.07
N PHE A 182 -11.44 -8.45 17.19
CA PHE A 182 -11.43 -7.62 18.41
C PHE A 182 -10.11 -6.87 18.55
N PHE A 183 -10.19 -5.55 18.73
CA PHE A 183 -9.05 -4.66 18.88
C PHE A 183 -9.09 -3.97 20.24
N ASP A 184 -8.50 -4.58 21.27
CA ASP A 184 -8.59 -4.15 22.67
C ASP A 184 -7.23 -3.83 23.33
N LYS A 185 -6.11 -4.01 22.61
CA LYS A 185 -4.77 -3.56 23.03
C LYS A 185 -4.35 -2.31 22.25
N THR A 186 -3.69 -1.35 22.89
CA THR A 186 -3.43 -0.04 22.27
C THR A 186 -2.02 0.47 22.45
N ASP A 187 -1.50 1.19 21.45
CA ASP A 187 -0.34 2.06 21.65
C ASP A 187 -0.78 3.43 22.17
N LEU A 188 0.09 4.05 22.96
CA LEU A 188 -0.11 5.36 23.56
C LEU A 188 1.07 6.26 23.23
N ALA A 189 0.79 7.53 22.95
CA ALA A 189 1.79 8.57 22.80
C ALA A 189 1.32 9.87 23.46
N LYS A 190 2.23 10.85 23.55
CA LYS A 190 1.92 12.20 24.02
C LYS A 190 1.89 13.20 22.88
N TYR A 191 0.90 14.09 22.92
CA TYR A 191 0.74 15.19 21.98
C TYR A 191 0.70 16.54 22.72
N ASN A 192 1.37 17.55 22.20
CA ASN A 192 1.41 18.88 22.80
C ASN A 192 0.20 19.71 22.35
N CYS A 193 -0.78 19.86 23.24
CA CYS A 193 -1.96 20.70 23.01
C CYS A 193 -1.74 22.19 23.33
N GLY A 194 -0.49 22.65 23.42
CA GLY A 194 -0.14 24.00 23.88
C GLY A 194 0.08 24.11 25.40
N ASP A 195 0.04 23.00 26.14
CA ASP A 195 0.28 22.95 27.58
C ASP A 195 1.78 22.96 27.89
N LEU A 196 2.25 23.89 28.72
CA LEU A 196 3.68 24.13 28.99
C LEU A 196 4.44 22.96 29.65
N PHE A 197 3.77 21.96 30.25
CA PHE A 197 4.43 21.09 31.24
C PHE A 197 4.26 19.56 31.09
N SER A 198 3.34 19.01 30.30
CA SER A 198 3.20 17.53 30.27
C SER A 198 2.75 16.85 28.98
N GLY A 199 2.19 17.56 28.00
CA GLY A 199 1.52 16.96 26.84
C GLY A 199 0.32 16.08 27.23
N LYS A 200 -0.51 15.74 26.25
CA LYS A 200 -1.73 14.97 26.41
C LYS A 200 -1.56 13.56 25.86
N GLU A 201 -1.90 12.56 26.68
CA GLU A 201 -1.88 11.17 26.25
C GLU A 201 -3.06 10.87 25.30
N TYR A 202 -2.79 10.15 24.23
CA TYR A 202 -3.80 9.65 23.29
C TYR A 202 -3.38 8.30 22.69
N LYS A 203 -4.37 7.59 22.14
CA LYS A 203 -4.19 6.27 21.54
C LYS A 203 -3.87 6.40 20.06
N THR A 204 -2.77 5.80 19.64
CA THR A 204 -2.24 5.89 18.27
C THR A 204 -2.57 4.67 17.43
N ALA A 205 -2.78 3.53 18.08
CA ALA A 205 -3.07 2.25 17.47
C ALA A 205 -3.98 1.39 18.36
N TYR A 206 -4.74 0.50 17.73
CA TYR A 206 -5.51 -0.56 18.37
C TYR A 206 -5.15 -1.87 17.66
N TYR A 207 -4.75 -2.89 18.41
CA TYR A 207 -4.21 -4.14 17.88
C TYR A 207 -5.21 -5.27 18.02
N LEU A 208 -5.28 -6.10 16.98
CA LEU A 208 -6.14 -7.27 16.93
C LEU A 208 -5.67 -8.29 17.97
N THR A 209 -6.51 -8.67 18.92
CA THR A 209 -6.14 -9.64 19.98
C THR A 209 -6.90 -10.95 19.89
N LYS A 210 -8.04 -10.97 19.19
CA LYS A 210 -8.86 -12.17 19.04
C LYS A 210 -9.68 -12.15 17.75
N ILE A 211 -9.82 -13.33 17.15
CA ILE A 211 -10.72 -13.60 16.03
C ILE A 211 -11.73 -14.64 16.49
N LEU A 212 -13.02 -14.32 16.37
CA LEU A 212 -14.11 -15.29 16.52
C LEU A 212 -14.73 -15.57 15.15
N ASN A 213 -15.02 -16.84 14.91
CA ASN A 213 -15.81 -17.23 13.75
C ASN A 213 -17.31 -16.88 13.96
N PRO A 214 -18.17 -17.06 12.95
CA PRO A 214 -19.56 -16.61 13.03
C PRO A 214 -20.35 -17.21 14.19
N ILE A 215 -20.08 -18.47 14.55
CA ILE A 215 -20.73 -19.16 15.69
C ILE A 215 -20.14 -18.79 17.06
N GLY A 216 -19.20 -17.85 17.13
CA GLY A 216 -18.61 -17.36 18.38
C GLY A 216 -17.46 -18.20 18.92
N VAL A 217 -16.93 -19.14 18.12
CA VAL A 217 -15.78 -19.97 18.50
C VAL A 217 -14.49 -19.23 18.15
N GLU A 218 -13.51 -19.33 19.05
CA GLU A 218 -12.19 -18.75 18.84
C GLU A 218 -11.46 -19.40 17.66
N ALA A 219 -11.14 -18.58 16.66
CA ALA A 219 -10.43 -18.98 15.45
C ALA A 219 -8.92 -18.78 15.61
N ALA A 220 -8.51 -17.66 16.20
CA ALA A 220 -7.12 -17.31 16.54
C ALA A 220 -7.05 -16.22 17.63
N VAL A 221 -5.94 -16.19 18.38
CA VAL A 221 -5.61 -15.19 19.41
C VAL A 221 -4.21 -14.66 19.17
N MET A 222 -4.00 -13.39 19.48
CA MET A 222 -2.71 -12.72 19.32
C MET A 222 -2.16 -12.30 20.67
N SER A 223 -0.87 -12.53 20.85
CA SER A 223 -0.10 -12.00 21.98
C SER A 223 0.87 -10.92 21.49
N TYR A 224 1.20 -10.00 22.39
CA TYR A 224 2.02 -8.83 22.08
C TYR A 224 3.10 -8.64 23.13
N ASP A 225 4.30 -8.29 22.70
CA ASP A 225 5.32 -7.74 23.57
C ASP A 225 5.03 -6.25 23.82
N GLU A 226 4.93 -5.86 25.09
CA GLU A 226 4.56 -4.51 25.51
C GLU A 226 5.76 -3.79 26.09
N ARG A 227 6.01 -2.58 25.59
CA ARG A 227 7.06 -1.71 26.12
C ARG A 227 6.48 -0.36 26.51
N LYS A 228 6.79 0.06 27.73
CA LYS A 228 6.46 1.38 28.28
C LYS A 228 7.73 2.15 28.52
N LYS A 229 7.72 3.43 28.17
CA LYS A 229 8.78 4.37 28.55
C LYS A 229 8.20 5.52 29.33
N TYR A 230 8.87 5.89 30.42
CA TYR A 230 8.49 7.01 31.27
C TYR A 230 9.57 8.09 31.27
N LYS A 231 9.19 9.32 31.58
CA LYS A 231 10.11 10.46 31.64
C LYS A 231 11.03 10.36 32.85
N GLY A 232 12.34 10.32 32.60
CA GLY A 232 13.37 10.25 33.65
C GLY A 232 13.16 9.03 34.56
N THR A 233 13.06 9.26 35.87
CA THR A 233 12.77 8.22 36.87
C THR A 233 11.29 8.14 37.27
N SER A 234 10.39 8.86 36.57
CA SER A 234 8.95 8.82 36.87
C SER A 234 8.36 7.45 36.55
N THR A 235 7.34 7.04 37.31
CA THR A 235 6.53 5.83 37.03
C THR A 235 5.11 6.18 36.54
N THR A 236 4.79 7.46 36.44
CA THR A 236 3.44 7.96 36.09
C THR A 236 3.45 8.84 34.85
N ASN A 237 4.58 9.46 34.52
CA ASN A 237 4.72 10.31 33.35
C ASN A 237 5.11 9.47 32.11
N LEU A 238 4.13 8.77 31.54
CA LEU A 238 4.30 7.93 30.34
C LEU A 238 4.71 8.80 29.15
N ILE A 239 5.74 8.39 28.41
CA ILE A 239 6.13 8.99 27.12
C ILE A 239 5.42 8.25 26.00
N PHE A 240 5.54 6.92 26.00
CA PHE A 240 4.86 6.05 25.06
C PHE A 240 4.62 4.66 25.64
N LEU A 241 3.64 3.96 25.05
CA LEU A 241 3.44 2.53 25.15
C LEU A 241 3.39 1.97 23.73
N GLN A 242 4.20 0.97 23.45
CA GLN A 242 4.25 0.28 22.16
C GLN A 242 3.99 -1.22 22.30
N ASN A 243 3.25 -1.78 21.36
CA ASN A 243 2.95 -3.20 21.24
C ASN A 243 3.49 -3.75 19.93
N LYS A 244 4.30 -4.80 20.01
CA LYS A 244 4.72 -5.56 18.83
C LYS A 244 4.15 -6.97 18.89
N LEU A 245 3.63 -7.43 17.76
CA LEU A 245 3.04 -8.77 17.65
C LEU A 245 4.08 -9.81 18.05
N LYS A 246 3.72 -10.71 18.95
CA LYS A 246 4.62 -11.76 19.47
C LYS A 246 4.22 -13.13 18.95
N ALA A 247 2.93 -13.43 18.91
CA ALA A 247 2.43 -14.68 18.34
C ALA A 247 1.01 -14.52 17.80
N ILE A 248 0.70 -15.28 16.75
CA ILE A 248 -0.67 -15.62 16.34
C ILE A 248 -0.84 -17.11 16.65
N THR A 249 -1.76 -17.45 17.54
CA THR A 249 -1.97 -18.81 18.04
C THR A 249 -3.39 -19.27 17.71
N SER A 250 -3.52 -20.50 17.25
CA SER A 250 -4.80 -21.18 17.01
C SER A 250 -4.71 -22.64 17.44
N ARG A 251 -5.81 -23.39 17.37
CA ARG A 251 -5.79 -24.84 17.62
C ARG A 251 -4.92 -25.61 16.63
N SER A 252 -4.70 -25.04 15.45
CA SER A 252 -3.92 -25.65 14.36
C SER A 252 -2.42 -25.39 14.48
N GLY A 253 -1.99 -24.41 15.30
CA GLY A 253 -0.57 -24.12 15.55
C GLY A 253 -0.31 -22.65 15.87
N GLU A 254 0.95 -22.25 15.77
CA GLU A 254 1.41 -20.92 16.15
C GLU A 254 2.33 -20.32 15.08
N VAL A 255 2.18 -19.02 14.80
CA VAL A 255 3.23 -18.22 14.17
C VAL A 255 3.84 -17.32 15.23
N ALA A 256 5.13 -17.49 15.50
CA ALA A 256 5.89 -16.70 16.46
C ALA A 256 6.71 -15.62 15.76
N PHE A 257 6.75 -14.43 16.35
CA PHE A 257 7.49 -13.27 15.86
C PHE A 257 8.56 -12.89 16.87
N ASN A 258 9.79 -12.75 16.40
CA ASN A 258 10.92 -12.30 17.21
C ASN A 258 11.31 -10.89 16.78
N TYR A 259 11.12 -9.94 17.68
CA TYR A 259 11.56 -8.56 17.50
C TYR A 259 12.73 -8.25 18.43
N VAL A 260 13.65 -7.41 17.97
CA VAL A 260 14.71 -6.81 18.79
C VAL A 260 14.47 -5.31 18.89
N TYR A 261 14.56 -4.77 20.10
CA TYR A 261 14.49 -3.34 20.37
C TYR A 261 15.88 -2.76 20.62
N ASP A 262 16.25 -1.74 19.87
CA ASP A 262 17.49 -0.99 20.04
C ASP A 262 17.15 0.42 20.58
N ASP A 263 17.40 0.64 21.87
CA ASP A 263 17.12 1.92 22.54
C ASP A 263 18.07 3.05 22.09
N THR A 264 19.17 2.71 21.41
CA THR A 264 20.09 3.71 20.86
C THR A 264 19.51 4.41 19.63
N LEU A 265 18.51 3.81 18.98
CA LEU A 265 17.79 4.43 17.86
C LEU A 265 16.76 5.46 18.32
N GLU A 266 16.45 5.52 19.62
CA GLU A 266 15.58 6.54 20.17
C GLU A 266 16.29 7.92 20.21
N PRO A 267 15.60 8.99 19.78
CA PRO A 267 16.15 10.34 19.85
C PRO A 267 16.30 10.78 21.30
N LYS A 268 17.43 11.41 21.62
CA LYS A 268 17.76 11.84 22.99
C LYS A 268 17.48 13.32 23.24
N LYS A 269 17.39 14.13 22.18
CA LYS A 269 17.08 15.56 22.24
C LYS A 269 15.83 15.84 21.41
N THR A 270 15.13 16.92 21.74
CA THR A 270 13.93 17.38 21.01
C THR A 270 14.21 17.80 19.57
N THR A 271 15.47 18.06 19.22
CA THR A 271 15.92 18.37 17.86
C THR A 271 16.28 17.13 17.04
N ASP A 272 16.43 15.96 17.69
CA ASP A 272 16.87 14.73 17.05
C ASP A 272 15.65 14.00 16.47
N LYS A 273 15.81 13.45 15.26
CA LYS A 273 14.78 12.64 14.60
C LYS A 273 15.18 11.17 14.63
N ALA A 274 14.22 10.31 14.95
CA ALA A 274 14.38 8.87 14.75
C ALA A 274 14.30 8.61 13.24
N VAL A 275 15.35 8.04 12.65
CA VAL A 275 15.33 7.67 11.22
C VAL A 275 14.70 6.29 11.02
N SER A 276 14.80 5.39 12.01
CA SER A 276 14.23 4.04 11.94
C SER A 276 13.43 3.71 13.20
N ASP A 277 12.40 2.87 13.06
CA ASP A 277 11.70 2.25 14.18
C ASP A 277 12.73 1.57 15.10
N PRO A 278 12.75 1.83 16.43
CA PRO A 278 13.63 1.14 17.37
C PRO A 278 13.46 -0.38 17.37
N TYR A 279 12.29 -0.89 16.99
CA TYR A 279 12.07 -2.31 16.79
C TYR A 279 12.56 -2.78 15.41
N SER A 280 13.05 -4.01 15.36
CA SER A 280 13.40 -4.73 14.13
C SER A 280 12.85 -6.15 14.19
N LEU A 281 12.14 -6.58 13.14
CA LEU A 281 11.66 -7.96 13.03
C LEU A 281 12.82 -8.87 12.61
N GLN A 282 13.27 -9.77 13.48
CA GLN A 282 14.43 -10.62 13.21
C GLN A 282 14.04 -11.99 12.66
N LYS A 283 12.94 -12.58 13.16
CA LYS A 283 12.52 -13.93 12.80
C LYS A 283 11.01 -14.09 12.85
N ILE A 284 10.45 -14.83 11.88
CA ILE A 284 9.10 -15.39 11.94
C ILE A 284 9.22 -16.91 11.90
N SER A 285 8.56 -17.62 12.81
CA SER A 285 8.59 -19.09 12.88
C SER A 285 7.18 -19.67 12.81
N LEU A 286 6.96 -20.66 11.95
CA LEU A 286 5.74 -21.48 12.00
C LEU A 286 5.99 -22.69 12.90
N LYS A 287 5.10 -22.90 13.88
CA LYS A 287 5.15 -24.03 14.79
C LYS A 287 3.86 -24.85 14.72
N ASN A 288 4.01 -26.17 14.85
CA ASN A 288 2.87 -27.06 15.05
C ASN A 288 2.31 -26.95 16.48
N PRO A 289 1.18 -27.60 16.80
CA PRO A 289 0.61 -27.59 18.16
C PRO A 289 1.51 -28.21 19.24
N ALA A 290 2.48 -29.06 18.87
CA ALA A 290 3.51 -29.59 19.77
C ALA A 290 4.63 -28.58 20.08
N GLY A 291 4.62 -27.41 19.44
CA GLY A 291 5.65 -26.37 19.59
C GLY A 291 6.92 -26.59 18.77
N GLU A 292 6.97 -27.62 17.92
CA GLU A 292 8.08 -27.84 16.97
C GLU A 292 8.04 -26.77 15.88
N GLU A 293 9.17 -26.08 15.67
CA GLU A 293 9.34 -25.16 14.54
C GLU A 293 9.44 -25.95 13.23
N LEU A 294 8.51 -25.74 12.30
CA LEU A 294 8.47 -26.43 11.00
C LEU A 294 9.37 -25.75 9.97
N PHE A 295 9.39 -24.42 9.98
CA PHE A 295 10.31 -23.59 9.22
C PHE A 295 10.29 -22.17 9.79
N SER A 296 11.28 -21.36 9.39
CA SER A 296 11.34 -19.96 9.79
C SER A 296 11.85 -19.04 8.68
N TYR A 297 11.48 -17.77 8.78
CA TYR A 297 12.00 -16.68 7.97
C TYR A 297 12.89 -15.79 8.85
N VAL A 298 14.16 -15.63 8.49
CA VAL A 298 15.15 -14.81 9.19
C VAL A 298 15.49 -13.58 8.36
N PHE A 299 15.44 -12.41 8.97
CA PHE A 299 15.65 -11.13 8.32
C PHE A 299 17.08 -10.64 8.56
N ASN A 300 17.70 -10.09 7.51
CA ASN A 300 19.05 -9.56 7.58
C ASN A 300 19.06 -8.10 7.14
N TYR A 301 19.61 -7.26 8.02
CA TYR A 301 19.65 -5.81 7.88
C TYR A 301 21.07 -5.26 7.89
N THR A 302 21.24 -4.12 7.21
CA THR A 302 22.37 -3.21 7.41
C THR A 302 21.85 -1.93 8.06
N MET A 303 22.60 -1.38 9.01
CA MET A 303 22.35 -0.07 9.59
C MET A 303 23.36 0.94 9.02
N VAL A 304 22.89 1.95 8.29
CA VAL A 304 23.73 3.00 7.68
C VAL A 304 23.56 4.32 8.42
N SER A 305 24.65 5.01 8.77
CA SER A 305 24.58 6.26 9.53
C SER A 305 24.29 7.45 8.62
N LYS A 306 23.21 8.20 8.86
CA LYS A 306 22.90 9.49 8.18
C LYS A 306 23.41 10.73 8.93
N GLY A 307 24.19 10.53 9.99
CA GLY A 307 24.70 11.58 10.87
C GLY A 307 25.63 11.01 11.93
N THR A 308 25.93 11.82 12.94
CA THR A 308 26.82 11.43 14.05
C THR A 308 26.09 10.72 15.19
N GLU A 309 24.78 10.91 15.33
CA GLU A 309 24.00 10.31 16.41
C GLU A 309 23.47 8.92 16.01
N PRO A 310 23.45 7.94 16.93
CA PRO A 310 22.91 6.60 16.65
C PRO A 310 21.44 6.58 16.18
N SER A 311 20.61 7.54 16.62
CA SER A 311 19.21 7.69 16.19
C SER A 311 19.05 8.06 14.72
N ASN A 312 20.13 8.50 14.06
CA ASN A 312 20.15 8.77 12.62
C ASN A 312 20.49 7.53 11.78
N LYS A 313 20.58 6.33 12.36
CA LYS A 313 20.85 5.12 11.57
C LYS A 313 19.61 4.69 10.79
N LEU A 314 19.82 4.48 9.50
CA LEU A 314 18.87 3.99 8.51
C LEU A 314 18.94 2.46 8.43
N ARG A 315 17.81 1.78 8.67
CA ARG A 315 17.69 0.33 8.47
C ARG A 315 17.43 -0.02 7.01
N ILE A 316 18.23 -0.91 6.46
CA ILE A 316 18.08 -1.43 5.09
C ILE A 316 17.91 -2.95 5.15
N LEU A 317 16.87 -3.46 4.49
CA LEU A 317 16.65 -4.90 4.36
C LEU A 317 17.50 -5.48 3.23
N ASN A 318 18.47 -6.33 3.58
CA ASN A 318 19.37 -6.94 2.60
C ASN A 318 18.81 -8.25 2.05
N SER A 319 18.27 -9.09 2.94
CA SER A 319 17.77 -10.41 2.56
C SER A 319 16.82 -11.00 3.60
N VAL A 320 16.00 -11.94 3.14
CA VAL A 320 15.19 -12.82 3.98
C VAL A 320 15.52 -14.27 3.61
N PHE A 321 15.88 -15.05 4.62
CA PHE A 321 16.22 -16.46 4.52
C PHE A 321 15.06 -17.31 5.02
N LYS A 322 14.66 -18.32 4.26
CA LYS A 322 13.78 -19.38 4.75
C LYS A 322 14.63 -20.56 5.19
N ASN A 323 14.48 -20.98 6.43
CA ASN A 323 15.19 -22.13 7.01
C ASN A 323 14.21 -23.28 7.27
N ASP A 324 14.70 -24.52 7.15
CA ASP A 324 13.97 -25.71 7.55
C ASP A 324 13.87 -25.84 9.08
N LYS A 325 13.19 -26.89 9.55
CA LYS A 325 13.04 -27.18 10.97
C LYS A 325 14.34 -27.37 11.75
N ASN A 326 15.44 -27.68 11.06
CA ASN A 326 16.77 -27.86 11.65
C ASN A 326 17.62 -26.58 11.56
N GLY A 327 17.07 -25.49 11.02
CA GLY A 327 17.78 -24.23 10.79
C GLY A 327 18.63 -24.21 9.53
N ALA A 328 18.53 -25.21 8.65
CA ALA A 328 19.26 -25.23 7.38
C ALA A 328 18.58 -24.33 6.35
N LEU A 329 19.36 -23.55 5.62
CA LEU A 329 18.86 -22.63 4.58
C LEU A 329 18.17 -23.39 3.44
N ILE A 330 16.92 -23.05 3.14
CA ILE A 330 16.14 -23.57 2.00
C ILE A 330 16.06 -22.53 0.87
N GLU A 331 15.71 -21.28 1.19
CA GLU A 331 15.48 -20.23 0.20
C GLU A 331 16.08 -18.90 0.66
N LYS A 332 16.58 -18.10 -0.27
CA LYS A 332 17.09 -16.76 0.00
C LYS A 332 16.53 -15.75 -0.98
N ASN A 333 15.82 -14.75 -0.48
CA ASN A 333 15.47 -13.55 -1.25
C ASN A 333 16.43 -12.43 -0.84
N SER A 334 16.97 -11.66 -1.79
CA SER A 334 17.91 -10.57 -1.50
C SER A 334 17.61 -9.32 -2.32
N TRP A 335 18.04 -8.16 -1.82
CA TRP A 335 17.79 -6.87 -2.43
C TRP A 335 19.05 -6.02 -2.50
N VAL A 336 19.17 -5.26 -3.58
CA VAL A 336 20.24 -4.30 -3.83
C VAL A 336 19.62 -2.96 -4.17
N TYR A 337 20.19 -1.89 -3.64
CA TYR A 337 19.68 -0.52 -3.76
C TYR A 337 20.61 0.34 -4.63
N ASN A 338 20.17 1.55 -4.98
CA ASN A 338 20.91 2.41 -5.92
C ASN A 338 22.29 2.85 -5.40
N SER A 339 22.49 2.98 -4.09
CA SER A 339 23.80 3.30 -3.51
C SER A 339 24.53 2.03 -3.07
N PRO A 340 25.87 1.91 -3.28
CA PRO A 340 26.67 0.80 -2.75
C PRO A 340 26.61 0.65 -1.23
N SER A 341 26.32 1.74 -0.52
CA SER A 341 26.07 1.74 0.93
C SER A 341 24.78 1.01 1.33
N GLY A 342 23.91 0.68 0.37
CA GLY A 342 22.57 0.13 0.58
C GLY A 342 21.47 1.20 0.64
N GLU A 343 21.80 2.49 0.53
CA GLU A 343 20.82 3.57 0.55
C GLU A 343 20.07 3.75 -0.78
N GLY A 344 18.89 4.39 -0.69
CA GLY A 344 18.10 4.84 -1.84
C GLY A 344 17.06 3.82 -2.30
N ILE A 345 16.53 4.06 -3.50
CA ILE A 345 15.47 3.24 -4.09
C ILE A 345 16.01 1.84 -4.43
N LEU A 346 15.19 0.82 -4.21
CA LEU A 346 15.43 -0.55 -4.61
C LEU A 346 15.78 -0.63 -6.10
N LYS A 347 16.93 -1.24 -6.38
CA LYS A 347 17.47 -1.42 -7.73
C LYS A 347 17.28 -2.83 -8.24
N ARG A 348 17.57 -3.85 -7.43
CA ARG A 348 17.46 -5.27 -7.83
C ARG A 348 16.84 -6.11 -6.73
N ALA A 349 15.96 -7.03 -7.11
CA ALA A 349 15.51 -8.15 -6.29
C ALA A 349 16.06 -9.46 -6.87
N ILE A 350 16.66 -10.30 -6.02
CA ILE A 350 17.27 -11.57 -6.37
C ILE A 350 16.45 -12.67 -5.70
N SER A 351 15.85 -13.53 -6.52
CA SER A 351 15.02 -14.65 -6.06
C SER A 351 15.88 -15.83 -5.55
N PRO A 352 15.27 -16.84 -4.90
CA PRO A 352 16.00 -18.03 -4.43
C PRO A 352 16.67 -18.83 -5.55
N THR A 353 16.24 -18.66 -6.79
CA THR A 353 16.82 -19.32 -7.97
C THR A 353 18.02 -18.59 -8.57
N GLY A 354 18.41 -17.44 -8.00
CA GLY A 354 19.45 -16.56 -8.54
C GLY A 354 18.97 -15.60 -9.62
N ALA A 355 17.74 -15.76 -10.14
CA ALA A 355 17.15 -14.84 -11.10
C ALA A 355 16.99 -13.43 -10.51
N VAL A 356 17.31 -12.42 -11.32
CA VAL A 356 17.31 -11.01 -10.90
C VAL A 356 16.23 -10.23 -11.63
N THR A 357 15.46 -9.45 -10.88
CA THR A 357 14.58 -8.40 -11.39
C THR A 357 15.18 -7.05 -11.04
N GLU A 358 15.52 -6.24 -12.04
CA GLU A 358 16.05 -4.88 -11.88
C GLU A 358 14.96 -3.85 -12.17
N TYR A 359 14.74 -2.93 -11.24
CA TYR A 359 13.76 -1.85 -11.34
C TYR A 359 14.49 -0.54 -11.68
N ASN A 360 14.14 0.05 -12.83
CA ASN A 360 14.70 1.32 -13.28
C ASN A 360 13.64 2.40 -13.18
N PHE A 361 13.78 3.29 -12.22
CA PHE A 361 12.88 4.41 -11.98
C PHE A 361 13.39 5.70 -12.62
N GLU A 362 12.47 6.61 -12.95
CA GLU A 362 12.74 7.96 -13.47
C GLU A 362 11.82 9.00 -12.81
N SER A 363 12.11 10.29 -13.04
CA SER A 363 11.19 11.36 -12.63
C SER A 363 9.99 11.40 -13.58
N GLY A 364 8.79 11.50 -13.00
CA GLY A 364 7.53 11.59 -13.72
C GLY A 364 7.26 12.97 -14.29
N GLU A 365 6.34 13.05 -15.25
CA GLU A 365 5.92 14.28 -15.92
C GLU A 365 4.40 14.47 -15.83
N THR A 366 3.94 15.70 -15.66
CA THR A 366 2.52 16.07 -15.74
C THR A 366 2.25 16.93 -16.95
N TYR A 367 1.05 16.85 -17.50
CA TYR A 367 0.61 17.65 -18.62
C TYR A 367 0.52 19.14 -18.21
N PHE A 368 1.09 19.99 -19.06
CA PHE A 368 0.88 21.44 -19.03
C PHE A 368 0.94 21.93 -20.47
N ASN A 369 -0.05 22.71 -20.91
CA ASN A 369 -0.09 23.20 -22.29
C ASN A 369 0.88 24.39 -22.48
N TYR A 370 2.14 24.08 -22.76
CA TYR A 370 3.17 25.08 -23.04
C TYR A 370 2.95 25.82 -24.36
N ASN A 371 2.06 25.34 -25.21
CA ASN A 371 1.74 25.95 -26.49
C ASN A 371 0.43 26.77 -26.45
N ASP A 372 -0.13 27.00 -25.26
CA ASP A 372 -1.25 27.91 -25.09
C ASP A 372 -0.86 29.35 -25.48
N PRO A 373 -1.56 30.00 -26.43
CA PRO A 373 -1.19 31.33 -26.91
C PRO A 373 -1.19 32.41 -25.82
N ALA A 374 -2.12 32.34 -24.86
CA ALA A 374 -2.19 33.32 -23.78
C ALA A 374 -1.04 33.13 -22.78
N TYR A 375 -0.69 31.88 -22.48
CA TYR A 375 0.48 31.56 -21.66
C TYR A 375 1.78 32.03 -22.33
N LEU A 376 2.00 31.75 -23.62
CA LEU A 376 3.21 32.20 -24.33
C LEU A 376 3.32 33.72 -24.38
N ALA A 377 2.21 34.42 -24.67
CA ALA A 377 2.16 35.88 -24.66
C ALA A 377 2.49 36.47 -23.28
N SER A 378 2.19 35.75 -22.18
CA SER A 378 2.52 36.18 -20.82
C SER A 378 4.01 36.08 -20.46
N LEU A 379 4.80 35.34 -21.24
CA LEU A 379 6.20 35.03 -20.94
C LEU A 379 7.23 35.81 -21.76
N GLU A 380 6.90 36.19 -22.99
CA GLU A 380 7.82 36.93 -23.84
C GLU A 380 8.12 38.34 -23.28
N GLY A 381 9.40 38.73 -23.25
CA GLY A 381 9.79 40.06 -22.77
C GLY A 381 9.58 40.29 -21.26
N THR A 382 9.45 39.21 -20.48
CA THR A 382 9.42 39.27 -19.01
C THR A 382 10.76 39.70 -18.42
N SER A 383 10.74 40.20 -17.19
CA SER A 383 11.92 40.68 -16.47
C SER A 383 12.82 39.58 -15.91
N SER A 384 12.38 38.32 -15.97
CA SER A 384 13.06 37.16 -15.42
C SER A 384 12.59 35.88 -16.13
N ILE A 385 13.39 34.83 -16.06
CA ILE A 385 12.97 33.50 -16.52
C ILE A 385 12.02 32.92 -15.45
N TYR A 386 10.74 32.78 -15.81
CA TYR A 386 9.73 32.10 -15.00
C TYR A 386 9.67 30.61 -15.31
N ASN A 387 9.96 30.22 -16.55
CA ASN A 387 10.01 28.84 -16.99
C ASN A 387 11.28 28.54 -17.81
N PRO A 388 12.32 27.96 -17.18
CA PRO A 388 13.60 27.72 -17.84
C PRO A 388 13.54 26.63 -18.93
N THR A 389 12.44 25.89 -19.06
CA THR A 389 12.27 24.88 -20.11
C THR A 389 12.00 25.53 -21.47
N ILE A 390 11.36 26.70 -21.49
CA ILE A 390 10.94 27.37 -22.73
C ILE A 390 11.46 28.81 -22.86
N GLN A 391 12.02 29.39 -21.80
CA GLN A 391 12.62 30.72 -21.81
C GLN A 391 14.14 30.66 -21.66
N TYR A 392 14.83 31.61 -22.28
CA TYR A 392 16.28 31.81 -22.12
C TYR A 392 16.66 33.29 -22.16
N TRP A 393 17.85 33.60 -21.63
CA TRP A 393 18.45 34.92 -21.76
C TRP A 393 19.10 35.06 -23.14
N PHE A 394 18.54 35.93 -23.98
CA PHE A 394 19.11 36.33 -25.26
C PHE A 394 19.98 37.57 -25.08
N THR A 395 21.27 37.47 -25.37
CA THR A 395 22.19 38.61 -25.34
C THR A 395 21.93 39.52 -26.54
N MET A 396 21.45 40.72 -26.27
CA MET A 396 21.21 41.76 -27.28
C MET A 396 22.47 42.56 -27.58
N ALA A 397 23.26 42.84 -26.55
CA ALA A 397 24.53 43.54 -26.68
C ALA A 397 25.53 43.00 -25.66
N THR A 398 26.80 42.93 -26.06
CA THR A 398 27.92 42.58 -25.20
C THR A 398 29.16 43.28 -25.71
N ALA A 399 30.01 43.76 -24.80
CA ALA A 399 31.35 44.20 -25.17
C ALA A 399 32.31 44.05 -24.00
N SER A 400 33.59 43.88 -24.33
CA SER A 400 34.67 43.93 -23.36
C SER A 400 35.02 45.37 -23.01
N ILE A 401 35.32 45.59 -21.75
CA ILE A 401 35.69 46.86 -21.16
C ILE A 401 37.19 46.84 -20.89
N ASP A 402 37.87 47.90 -21.28
CA ASP A 402 39.22 48.27 -20.89
C ASP A 402 39.29 49.80 -20.82
N THR A 403 39.22 50.33 -19.60
CA THR A 403 39.16 51.77 -19.39
C THR A 403 40.49 52.48 -19.65
N ASN A 404 41.58 51.76 -19.95
CA ASN A 404 42.79 52.37 -20.49
C ASN A 404 42.62 52.77 -21.96
N GLN A 405 41.69 52.11 -22.67
CA GLN A 405 41.47 52.32 -24.11
C GLN A 405 40.28 53.24 -24.37
N SER A 406 39.16 53.05 -23.67
CA SER A 406 37.96 53.88 -23.81
C SER A 406 37.25 54.08 -22.48
N LEU A 407 36.73 55.29 -22.26
CA LEU A 407 35.88 55.60 -21.12
C LEU A 407 34.39 55.63 -21.49
N GLN A 408 34.04 55.36 -22.74
CA GLN A 408 32.65 55.33 -23.20
C GLN A 408 32.41 54.12 -24.10
N TYR A 409 31.37 53.36 -23.78
CA TYR A 409 30.96 52.18 -24.54
C TYR A 409 29.53 52.37 -25.01
N ASN A 410 29.34 52.50 -26.32
CA ASN A 410 28.03 52.65 -26.93
C ASN A 410 27.50 51.27 -27.35
N PHE A 411 26.23 51.00 -27.06
CA PHE A 411 25.54 49.81 -27.50
C PHE A 411 24.08 50.10 -27.79
N THR A 412 23.47 49.30 -28.66
CA THR A 412 22.08 49.50 -29.07
C THR A 412 21.21 48.38 -28.50
N ILE A 413 20.10 48.77 -27.87
CA ILE A 413 19.03 47.85 -27.52
C ILE A 413 18.03 47.81 -28.68
N PRO A 414 17.83 46.66 -29.35
CA PRO A 414 16.93 46.55 -30.50
C PRO A 414 15.45 46.54 -30.08
N GLY A 415 14.60 47.13 -30.91
CA GLY A 415 13.14 47.15 -30.73
C GLY A 415 12.51 48.47 -31.20
N ASP A 416 11.20 48.59 -31.01
CA ASP A 416 10.44 49.82 -31.27
C ASP A 416 10.84 50.92 -30.26
N PRO A 417 11.43 52.05 -30.71
CA PRO A 417 11.84 53.14 -29.81
C PRO A 417 10.69 53.78 -29.02
N SER A 418 9.43 53.55 -29.41
CA SER A 418 8.24 54.09 -28.75
C SER A 418 7.64 53.20 -27.66
N VAL A 419 8.12 51.96 -27.51
CA VAL A 419 7.58 50.98 -26.56
C VAL A 419 8.67 50.53 -25.58
N LYS A 420 8.43 50.64 -24.26
CA LYS A 420 9.38 50.14 -23.26
C LYS A 420 9.46 48.62 -23.29
N LYS A 421 10.66 48.07 -23.11
CA LYS A 421 10.89 46.64 -22.95
C LYS A 421 11.67 46.33 -21.68
N ASN A 422 11.47 45.13 -21.13
CA ASN A 422 12.30 44.63 -20.05
C ASN A 422 13.61 44.08 -20.61
N PHE A 423 14.73 44.43 -19.96
CA PHE A 423 16.02 43.80 -20.20
C PHE A 423 16.89 43.84 -18.96
N LYS A 424 17.78 42.86 -18.87
CA LYS A 424 18.82 42.77 -17.87
C LYS A 424 20.08 43.45 -18.39
N PHE A 425 20.66 44.36 -17.60
CA PHE A 425 21.99 44.89 -17.80
C PHE A 425 22.92 44.34 -16.71
N LEU A 426 23.94 43.60 -17.12
CA LEU A 426 24.96 43.00 -16.27
C LEU A 426 26.29 43.68 -16.53
N LEU A 427 26.95 44.10 -15.46
CA LEU A 427 28.31 44.65 -15.51
C LEU A 427 29.23 43.78 -14.64
N ASP A 428 30.34 43.35 -15.22
CA ASP A 428 31.42 42.63 -14.56
C ASP A 428 32.74 43.37 -14.82
N ILE A 429 33.34 43.92 -13.78
CA ILE A 429 34.71 44.43 -13.81
C ILE A 429 35.56 43.40 -13.07
N SER A 430 36.28 42.61 -13.85
CA SER A 430 37.02 41.43 -13.40
C SER A 430 38.46 41.75 -12.99
N ASP A 431 38.99 42.90 -13.40
CA ASP A 431 40.26 43.40 -12.90
C ASP A 431 40.17 44.91 -12.69
N TYR A 432 40.28 45.34 -11.43
CA TYR A 432 40.29 46.75 -11.05
C TYR A 432 41.68 47.13 -10.54
N GLN A 433 42.43 47.82 -11.39
CA GLN A 433 43.78 48.30 -11.10
C GLN A 433 43.75 49.74 -10.62
N TYR A 434 44.61 50.02 -9.65
CA TYR A 434 44.77 51.36 -9.11
C TYR A 434 46.23 51.57 -8.74
N THR A 435 46.65 52.84 -8.69
CA THR A 435 48.02 53.17 -8.31
C THR A 435 48.20 52.97 -6.81
N VAL A 436 48.86 51.90 -6.42
CA VAL A 436 49.31 51.69 -5.03
C VAL A 436 50.45 52.67 -4.77
N ILE A 437 50.18 53.75 -4.06
CA ILE A 437 51.23 54.63 -3.55
C ILE A 437 51.91 53.86 -2.38
N PRO A 438 53.24 53.65 -2.39
CA PRO A 438 53.93 52.93 -1.33
C PRO A 438 53.66 53.59 0.03
N THR A 439 53.15 52.82 1.00
CA THR A 439 53.00 53.31 2.38
C THR A 439 54.38 53.44 3.02
N LEU A 440 54.79 54.65 3.38
CA LEU A 440 55.94 54.86 4.26
C LEU A 440 55.62 54.27 5.66
N PRO A 441 56.53 53.50 6.28
CA PRO A 441 56.31 52.93 7.60
C PRO A 441 55.98 54.03 8.62
N GLY A 442 54.82 53.93 9.29
CA GLY A 442 54.43 54.81 10.40
C GLY A 442 53.40 55.91 10.09
N PHE A 443 52.90 56.05 8.86
CA PHE A 443 51.77 56.93 8.55
C PHE A 443 50.49 56.14 8.21
N PRO A 444 49.30 56.60 8.64
CA PRO A 444 48.05 55.99 8.20
C PRO A 444 47.93 56.11 6.67
N PRO A 445 47.42 55.08 5.97
CA PRO A 445 47.22 55.15 4.53
C PRO A 445 46.34 56.35 4.16
N LYS A 446 46.76 57.14 3.16
CA LYS A 446 45.94 58.26 2.65
C LYS A 446 44.56 57.73 2.21
N PRO A 447 43.47 58.49 2.39
CA PRO A 447 42.16 58.12 1.89
C PRO A 447 42.25 57.79 0.40
N ARG A 448 41.68 56.65 0.01
CA ARG A 448 41.62 56.21 -1.38
C ARG A 448 40.88 57.26 -2.21
N VAL A 449 41.57 57.86 -3.19
CA VAL A 449 41.01 58.87 -4.12
C VAL A 449 40.83 58.31 -5.53
N ASP A 450 41.41 57.14 -5.77
CA ASP A 450 41.29 56.32 -6.97
C ASP A 450 39.94 55.61 -7.00
N ASN A 451 39.08 56.07 -7.91
CA ASN A 451 37.77 55.46 -8.09
C ASN A 451 37.36 55.48 -9.56
N LEU A 452 36.72 54.41 -9.98
CA LEU A 452 36.03 54.32 -11.25
C LEU A 452 34.53 54.54 -11.02
N LYS A 453 34.02 55.67 -11.52
CA LYS A 453 32.59 55.99 -11.46
C LYS A 453 31.92 55.59 -12.76
N ILE A 454 30.78 54.91 -12.66
CA ILE A 454 30.08 54.35 -13.82
C ILE A 454 28.66 54.89 -13.87
N THR A 455 28.22 55.30 -15.06
CA THR A 455 26.86 55.77 -15.32
C THR A 455 26.34 55.11 -16.60
N LEU A 456 25.11 54.60 -16.60
CA LEU A 456 24.44 54.15 -17.81
C LEU A 456 23.44 55.20 -18.27
N LYS A 457 23.56 55.66 -19.52
CA LYS A 457 22.69 56.68 -20.11
C LYS A 457 22.02 56.19 -21.39
N ARG A 458 20.87 56.80 -21.73
CA ARG A 458 20.26 56.74 -23.08
C ARG A 458 20.09 58.18 -23.58
N GLY A 459 20.90 58.59 -24.56
CA GLY A 459 21.00 60.01 -24.93
C GLY A 459 21.45 60.85 -23.72
N SER A 460 20.66 61.85 -23.33
CA SER A 460 20.92 62.67 -22.13
C SER A 460 20.27 62.13 -20.85
N GLU A 461 19.42 61.10 -20.93
CA GLU A 461 18.72 60.52 -19.78
C GLU A 461 19.65 59.55 -19.03
N VAL A 462 19.78 59.73 -17.71
CA VAL A 462 20.52 58.80 -16.83
C VAL A 462 19.60 57.66 -16.43
N ILE A 463 19.94 56.44 -16.87
CA ILE A 463 19.14 55.23 -16.60
C ILE A 463 19.60 54.55 -15.32
N ILE A 464 20.91 54.39 -15.14
CA ILE A 464 21.50 53.93 -13.88
C ILE A 464 22.32 55.10 -13.32
N PRO A 465 21.96 55.64 -12.14
CA PRO A 465 22.70 56.72 -11.49
C PRO A 465 24.17 56.36 -11.27
N THR A 466 25.02 57.37 -11.25
CA THR A 466 26.47 57.18 -11.07
C THR A 466 26.78 56.43 -9.79
N PHE A 467 27.47 55.29 -9.89
CA PHE A 467 27.99 54.53 -8.75
C PHE A 467 29.50 54.37 -8.85
N THR A 468 30.16 54.12 -7.72
CA THR A 468 31.63 54.06 -7.62
C THR A 468 32.08 52.64 -7.30
N ILE A 469 33.03 52.12 -8.07
CA ILE A 469 33.71 50.85 -7.75
C ILE A 469 34.81 51.11 -6.73
N LYS A 470 34.84 50.28 -5.69
CA LYS A 470 35.86 50.30 -4.64
C LYS A 470 36.49 48.93 -4.38
N ASP A 471 35.95 47.86 -4.95
CA ASP A 471 36.41 46.48 -4.74
C ASP A 471 37.18 45.96 -5.97
N ILE A 472 38.03 44.96 -5.75
CA ILE A 472 38.94 44.39 -6.79
C ILE A 472 38.16 43.60 -7.85
N LEU A 473 36.99 43.06 -7.47
CA LEU A 473 36.03 42.38 -8.35
C LEU A 473 34.67 43.04 -8.15
N TYR A 474 34.03 43.49 -9.23
CA TYR A 474 32.73 44.14 -9.15
C TYR A 474 31.74 43.56 -10.15
N TYR A 475 30.72 42.89 -9.62
CA TYR A 475 29.63 42.30 -10.39
C TYR A 475 28.30 42.96 -9.99
N LYS A 476 27.54 43.46 -10.96
CA LYS A 476 26.22 44.03 -10.70
C LYS A 476 25.21 43.76 -11.81
N GLU A 477 24.01 43.38 -11.39
CA GLU A 477 22.87 43.13 -12.26
C GLU A 477 21.79 44.19 -12.03
N TYR A 478 21.22 44.68 -13.14
CA TYR A 478 20.07 45.59 -13.13
C TYR A 478 18.99 45.06 -14.07
N ILE A 479 17.77 44.93 -13.55
CA ILE A 479 16.58 44.63 -14.35
C ILE A 479 15.90 45.96 -14.69
N LEU A 480 15.84 46.30 -15.98
CA LEU A 480 15.41 47.61 -16.47
C LEU A 480 14.15 47.46 -17.34
N ASN A 481 13.19 48.37 -17.18
CA ASN A 481 12.06 48.55 -18.10
C ASN A 481 12.20 49.90 -18.82
N ASN A 482 12.73 49.90 -20.05
CA ASN A 482 13.08 51.14 -20.72
C ASN A 482 12.98 51.06 -22.25
N TYR A 483 12.98 52.20 -22.94
CA TYR A 483 12.83 52.25 -24.40
C TYR A 483 14.08 51.73 -25.13
N PRO A 484 13.92 50.92 -26.19
CA PRO A 484 14.96 50.59 -27.16
C PRO A 484 15.68 51.83 -27.72
N GLY A 485 16.90 51.63 -28.22
CA GLY A 485 17.73 52.70 -28.78
C GLY A 485 19.19 52.62 -28.34
N ASN A 486 19.92 53.72 -28.49
CA ASN A 486 21.35 53.79 -28.20
C ASN A 486 21.60 54.15 -26.74
N TYR A 487 22.36 53.30 -26.07
CA TYR A 487 22.81 53.45 -24.70
C TYR A 487 24.32 53.69 -24.67
N THR A 488 24.76 54.44 -23.67
CA THR A 488 26.17 54.73 -23.43
C THR A 488 26.49 54.37 -21.98
N LEU A 489 27.44 53.45 -21.81
CA LEU A 489 28.08 53.19 -20.54
C LEU A 489 29.29 54.11 -20.41
N GLU A 490 29.22 55.07 -19.50
CA GLU A 490 30.26 56.06 -19.27
C GLU A 490 31.04 55.75 -17.99
N PHE A 491 32.36 55.85 -18.11
CA PHE A 491 33.32 55.72 -17.03
C PHE A 491 33.98 57.07 -16.74
N VAL A 492 34.14 57.40 -15.46
CA VAL A 492 34.99 58.50 -15.01
C VAL A 492 36.07 57.91 -14.12
N SER A 493 37.30 57.88 -14.64
CA SER A 493 38.49 57.49 -13.89
C SER A 493 38.99 58.69 -13.06
N THR A 494 39.19 58.46 -11.77
CA THR A 494 39.85 59.40 -10.86
C THR A 494 41.02 58.69 -10.19
N GLY A 495 42.11 59.40 -9.92
CA GLY A 495 43.29 58.83 -9.23
C GLY A 495 44.02 57.71 -9.99
N GLY A 496 43.90 57.62 -11.31
CA GLY A 496 44.55 56.58 -12.12
C GLY A 496 43.90 55.20 -12.03
N ALA A 497 42.69 55.11 -11.50
CA ALA A 497 41.90 53.88 -11.44
C ALA A 497 41.50 53.40 -12.84
N VAL A 498 41.79 52.14 -13.16
CA VAL A 498 41.41 51.52 -14.43
C VAL A 498 40.79 50.14 -14.19
N GLY A 499 39.86 49.74 -15.05
CA GLY A 499 39.17 48.46 -14.95
C GLY A 499 39.12 47.76 -16.29
N THR A 500 39.30 46.44 -16.28
CA THR A 500 38.96 45.58 -17.42
C THR A 500 37.86 44.60 -17.03
N GLY A 501 37.03 44.21 -17.99
CA GLY A 501 35.85 43.38 -17.72
C GLY A 501 34.93 43.26 -18.93
N ASN A 502 33.64 43.04 -18.69
CA ASN A 502 32.62 42.91 -19.72
C ASN A 502 31.28 43.47 -19.24
N PHE A 503 30.44 43.88 -20.18
CA PHE A 503 29.02 44.07 -19.91
C PHE A 503 28.17 43.27 -20.86
N TRP A 504 26.96 42.94 -20.42
CA TRP A 504 25.93 42.29 -21.21
C TRP A 504 24.60 43.01 -21.02
N ALA A 505 23.88 43.23 -22.11
CA ALA A 505 22.47 43.54 -22.09
C ALA A 505 21.72 42.35 -22.69
N SER A 506 20.83 41.74 -21.90
CA SER A 506 20.11 40.53 -22.29
C SER A 506 18.61 40.70 -22.05
N GLU A 507 17.79 40.10 -22.90
CA GLU A 507 16.34 40.03 -22.72
C GLU A 507 15.90 38.57 -22.57
N VAL A 508 14.72 38.36 -21.99
CA VAL A 508 14.12 37.02 -21.95
C VAL A 508 13.41 36.76 -23.27
N LYS A 509 13.81 35.69 -23.97
CA LYS A 509 13.14 35.19 -25.16
C LYS A 509 12.61 33.78 -24.95
N LEU A 510 11.63 33.41 -25.78
CA LEU A 510 11.16 32.04 -25.88
C LEU A 510 12.05 31.24 -26.85
N HIS A 511 12.35 30.00 -26.51
CA HIS A 511 12.94 29.05 -27.46
C HIS A 511 12.01 28.84 -28.67
N PRO A 512 12.51 28.43 -29.85
CA PRO A 512 11.64 28.07 -30.97
C PRO A 512 10.73 26.88 -30.61
N GLY A 513 9.41 27.05 -30.74
CA GLY A 513 8.42 26.00 -30.53
C GLY A 513 8.22 25.06 -31.75
N PRO A 514 7.33 24.05 -31.65
CA PRO A 514 6.43 23.78 -30.52
C PRO A 514 7.14 23.10 -29.34
N PHE A 515 6.68 23.40 -28.12
CA PHE A 515 7.22 22.84 -26.89
C PHE A 515 6.57 21.51 -26.54
N ARG A 516 7.29 20.62 -25.85
CA ARG A 516 6.67 19.43 -25.25
C ARG A 516 5.72 19.86 -24.14
N ASN A 517 4.47 19.41 -24.17
CA ASN A 517 3.48 19.72 -23.14
C ASN A 517 3.67 18.81 -21.91
N ALA A 518 4.80 18.97 -21.22
CA ALA A 518 5.18 18.15 -20.08
C ALA A 518 6.01 18.97 -19.08
N ASN A 519 5.60 18.95 -17.82
CA ASN A 519 6.32 19.56 -16.71
C ASN A 519 6.83 18.46 -15.77
N PRO A 520 8.09 18.51 -15.27
CA PRO A 520 8.55 17.58 -14.25
C PRO A 520 7.64 17.60 -13.01
N SER A 521 7.18 16.44 -12.59
CA SER A 521 6.28 16.30 -11.42
C SER A 521 7.02 16.20 -10.09
N GLY A 522 8.31 15.88 -10.12
CA GLY A 522 9.09 15.52 -8.94
C GLY A 522 8.77 14.12 -8.36
N GLN A 523 7.70 13.46 -8.84
CA GLN A 523 7.31 12.12 -8.40
C GLN A 523 8.11 11.04 -9.13
N THR A 524 8.34 9.91 -8.48
CA THR A 524 9.06 8.77 -9.08
C THR A 524 8.10 7.83 -9.80
N ARG A 525 8.46 7.36 -11.00
CA ARG A 525 7.71 6.34 -11.77
C ARG A 525 8.65 5.27 -12.34
N ILE A 526 8.13 4.07 -12.63
CA ILE A 526 8.91 3.02 -13.29
C ILE A 526 9.12 3.34 -14.78
N GLN A 527 10.36 3.31 -15.24
CA GLN A 527 10.73 3.47 -16.65
C GLN A 527 10.81 2.11 -17.36
N ASN A 528 11.51 1.15 -16.75
CA ASN A 528 11.60 -0.21 -17.25
C ASN A 528 11.95 -1.21 -16.14
N ILE A 529 11.60 -2.47 -16.37
CA ILE A 529 11.97 -3.60 -15.54
C ILE A 529 12.78 -4.58 -16.40
N LYS A 530 13.97 -4.93 -15.95
CA LYS A 530 14.87 -5.87 -16.63
C LYS A 530 14.97 -7.17 -15.85
N TYR A 531 15.01 -8.28 -16.57
CA TYR A 531 15.13 -9.61 -16.00
C TYR A 531 16.41 -10.29 -16.48
N TYR A 532 17.14 -10.88 -15.54
CA TYR A 532 18.39 -11.60 -15.75
C TYR A 532 18.25 -13.02 -15.21
N LYS A 533 18.93 -13.99 -15.84
CA LYS A 533 18.90 -15.37 -15.34
C LYS A 533 19.76 -15.49 -14.09
N ASN A 534 20.85 -14.74 -14.01
CA ASN A 534 21.76 -14.69 -12.88
C ASN A 534 22.24 -13.26 -12.59
N SER A 535 22.75 -13.03 -11.39
CA SER A 535 23.27 -11.73 -10.94
C SER A 535 24.52 -11.23 -11.66
N THR A 536 25.27 -12.15 -12.28
CA THR A 536 26.51 -11.86 -13.04
C THR A 536 26.26 -11.59 -14.52
N ASP A 537 25.03 -11.79 -15.02
CA ASP A 537 24.71 -11.60 -16.43
C ASP A 537 24.84 -10.11 -16.80
N ALA A 538 25.62 -9.81 -17.84
CA ALA A 538 25.79 -8.42 -18.30
C ALA A 538 24.55 -7.88 -19.02
N ASN A 539 23.78 -8.74 -19.68
CA ASN A 539 22.64 -8.38 -20.50
C ASN A 539 21.35 -9.02 -19.97
N ALA A 540 20.28 -8.23 -19.92
CA ALA A 540 18.96 -8.74 -19.58
C ALA A 540 18.43 -9.61 -20.72
N TYR A 541 17.83 -10.76 -20.39
CA TYR A 541 17.18 -11.60 -21.40
C TYR A 541 15.76 -11.10 -21.74
N ARG A 542 15.22 -10.22 -20.88
CA ARG A 542 13.89 -9.62 -21.02
C ARG A 542 13.89 -8.22 -20.43
N THR A 543 13.31 -7.26 -21.15
CA THR A 543 13.12 -5.89 -20.68
C THR A 543 11.70 -5.43 -21.00
N VAL A 544 10.97 -5.00 -19.98
CA VAL A 544 9.63 -4.44 -20.08
C VAL A 544 9.74 -2.93 -19.90
N ASN A 545 9.36 -2.15 -20.90
CA ASN A 545 9.44 -0.68 -20.90
C ASN A 545 8.06 -0.07 -20.65
N TYR A 546 8.03 1.09 -19.98
CA TYR A 546 6.83 1.84 -19.63
C TYR A 546 6.95 3.26 -20.19
N GLY A 547 5.98 3.68 -20.99
CA GLY A 547 5.86 5.04 -21.51
C GLY A 547 4.56 5.69 -21.04
N TYR A 548 4.59 6.99 -20.80
CA TYR A 548 3.49 7.73 -20.15
C TYR A 548 3.00 8.93 -20.97
N ASP A 549 3.37 8.97 -22.24
CA ASP A 549 2.94 10.00 -23.18
C ASP A 549 1.46 9.81 -23.53
N SER A 550 0.78 10.92 -23.80
CA SER A 550 -0.60 10.92 -24.25
C SER A 550 -0.74 10.16 -25.57
N PHE A 551 -1.77 9.33 -25.68
CA PHE A 551 -2.12 8.68 -26.95
C PHE A 551 -2.89 9.60 -27.90
N ASP A 552 -3.49 10.67 -27.38
CA ASP A 552 -4.37 11.57 -28.11
C ASP A 552 -3.70 12.91 -28.44
N LEU A 553 -2.74 13.34 -27.61
CA LEU A 553 -2.05 14.63 -27.76
C LEU A 553 -0.59 14.41 -28.19
N PRO A 554 -0.14 15.01 -29.31
CA PRO A 554 1.24 14.85 -29.76
C PRO A 554 2.20 15.52 -28.79
N ASN A 555 3.38 14.91 -28.59
CA ASN A 555 4.48 15.43 -27.77
C ASN A 555 4.02 15.97 -26.39
N SER A 556 3.18 15.21 -25.70
CA SER A 556 2.51 15.62 -24.46
C SER A 556 2.56 14.49 -23.43
N ALA A 557 2.82 14.82 -22.17
CA ALA A 557 2.66 13.87 -21.08
C ALA A 557 1.17 13.59 -20.82
N SER A 558 0.85 12.44 -20.23
CA SER A 558 -0.53 12.09 -19.83
C SER A 558 -0.80 12.21 -18.33
N GLY A 559 0.18 12.65 -17.55
CA GLY A 559 0.11 12.72 -16.09
C GLY A 559 -0.64 13.96 -15.58
N TYR A 560 -1.39 13.82 -14.49
CA TYR A 560 -2.02 14.94 -13.78
C TYR A 560 -1.81 14.77 -12.27
N MET A 561 -1.69 15.87 -11.53
CA MET A 561 -1.45 15.86 -10.09
C MET A 561 -2.76 15.82 -9.31
N PHE A 562 -2.83 14.93 -8.32
CA PHE A 562 -3.95 14.78 -7.41
C PHE A 562 -3.47 14.92 -5.96
N ASP A 563 -4.34 15.42 -5.09
CA ASP A 563 -4.05 15.64 -3.66
C ASP A 563 -4.44 14.39 -2.85
N ASN A 564 -3.56 13.95 -1.95
CA ASN A 564 -3.88 12.93 -0.95
C ASN A 564 -4.37 13.58 0.36
N GLU A 565 -4.85 12.78 1.33
CA GLU A 565 -5.11 13.28 2.68
C GLU A 565 -3.81 13.81 3.33
N ARG A 566 -3.80 15.12 3.65
CA ARG A 566 -2.65 15.83 4.25
C ARG A 566 -2.65 15.78 5.76
N ASP A 567 -1.49 15.83 6.39
CA ASP A 567 -1.34 15.75 7.84
C ASP A 567 -1.60 17.12 8.49
N SER A 568 -1.33 18.22 7.77
CA SER A 568 -1.67 19.59 8.20
C SER A 568 -2.05 20.51 7.03
N GLU A 569 -2.74 21.63 7.33
CA GLU A 569 -2.99 22.71 6.36
C GLU A 569 -1.71 23.38 5.83
N GLU A 570 -0.61 23.29 6.58
CA GLU A 570 0.71 23.81 6.19
C GLU A 570 1.49 22.82 5.29
N ASP A 571 1.02 21.57 5.14
CA ASP A 571 1.66 20.57 4.28
C ASP A 571 1.41 20.91 2.82
N VAL A 572 2.44 21.36 2.11
CA VAL A 572 2.31 21.78 0.72
C VAL A 572 2.36 20.60 -0.27
N LEU A 573 2.72 19.36 0.17
CA LEU A 573 3.36 18.39 -0.74
C LEU A 573 2.85 16.93 -0.77
N VAL A 574 1.73 16.55 -0.14
CA VAL A 574 1.22 15.16 -0.29
C VAL A 574 0.41 15.00 -1.58
N ARG A 575 1.09 15.12 -2.73
CA ARG A 575 0.50 14.94 -4.07
C ARG A 575 1.12 13.74 -4.78
N TYR A 576 0.38 13.20 -5.74
CA TYR A 576 0.85 12.12 -6.59
C TYR A 576 0.32 12.30 -8.02
N ALA A 577 1.05 11.74 -8.98
CA ALA A 577 0.66 11.79 -10.38
C ALA A 577 -0.18 10.55 -10.74
N LEU A 578 -1.26 10.76 -11.50
CA LEU A 578 -1.93 9.69 -12.24
C LEU A 578 -1.80 9.94 -13.74
N TYR A 579 -1.44 8.91 -14.48
CA TYR A 579 -1.26 8.90 -15.92
C TYR A 579 -2.53 8.35 -16.60
N LYS A 580 -3.11 9.15 -17.49
CA LYS A 580 -4.25 8.74 -18.33
C LYS A 580 -3.86 7.73 -19.40
N SER A 581 -2.59 7.71 -19.81
CA SER A 581 -2.08 6.83 -20.87
C SER A 581 -0.79 6.16 -20.43
N VAL A 582 -0.75 4.82 -20.50
CA VAL A 582 0.44 4.03 -20.16
C VAL A 582 0.68 3.01 -21.27
N LYS A 583 1.83 3.06 -21.93
CA LYS A 583 2.26 2.08 -22.93
C LYS A 583 3.28 1.13 -22.28
N VAL A 584 3.02 -0.17 -22.34
CA VAL A 584 3.97 -1.20 -21.91
C VAL A 584 4.49 -1.92 -23.15
N SER A 585 5.80 -2.07 -23.32
CA SER A 585 6.38 -2.75 -24.48
C SER A 585 7.54 -3.67 -24.11
N GLU A 586 7.68 -4.75 -24.88
CA GLU A 586 8.76 -5.73 -24.74
C GLU A 586 9.29 -6.05 -26.14
N ALA A 587 10.61 -6.03 -26.30
CA ALA A 587 11.24 -6.40 -27.58
C ALA A 587 10.85 -7.84 -27.95
N GLY A 588 10.43 -8.07 -29.19
CA GLY A 588 9.98 -9.39 -29.62
C GLY A 588 8.49 -9.70 -29.36
N LYS A 589 7.71 -8.76 -28.78
CA LYS A 589 6.32 -9.03 -28.35
C LYS A 589 5.31 -7.90 -28.64
N GLY A 590 5.74 -6.80 -29.25
CA GLY A 590 4.89 -5.64 -29.51
C GLY A 590 4.64 -4.76 -28.27
N SER A 591 3.43 -4.22 -28.14
CA SER A 591 3.09 -3.30 -27.04
C SER A 591 1.63 -3.36 -26.60
N VAL A 592 1.37 -2.99 -25.34
CA VAL A 592 0.04 -2.85 -24.77
C VAL A 592 -0.17 -1.39 -24.36
N ARG A 593 -1.25 -0.77 -24.81
CA ARG A 593 -1.67 0.59 -24.42
C ARG A 593 -2.81 0.50 -23.42
N TYR A 594 -2.64 1.11 -22.26
CA TYR A 594 -3.64 1.23 -21.20
C TYR A 594 -4.10 2.67 -21.10
N SER A 595 -5.42 2.88 -21.07
CA SER A 595 -6.03 4.18 -20.82
C SER A 595 -6.83 4.14 -19.53
N PHE A 596 -6.85 5.25 -18.79
CA PHE A 596 -7.48 5.33 -17.47
C PHE A 596 -8.37 6.56 -17.36
N LYS A 597 -9.53 6.41 -16.71
CA LYS A 597 -10.32 7.49 -16.11
C LYS A 597 -9.66 7.85 -14.76
N THR A 598 -9.54 9.13 -14.50
CA THR A 598 -8.96 9.76 -13.30
C THR A 598 -10.05 10.56 -12.57
N PRO A 599 -9.77 11.13 -11.39
CA PRO A 599 -10.73 12.01 -10.73
C PRO A 599 -11.21 13.17 -11.60
N ASP A 600 -10.38 13.72 -12.50
CA ASP A 600 -10.76 14.82 -13.40
C ASP A 600 -11.81 14.44 -14.45
N ASP A 601 -12.00 13.16 -14.74
CA ASP A 601 -13.07 12.68 -15.62
C ASP A 601 -14.46 12.73 -14.93
N TYR A 602 -14.47 13.01 -13.62
CA TYR A 602 -15.64 13.29 -12.79
C TYR A 602 -15.42 14.64 -12.08
N PRO A 603 -15.52 15.76 -12.80
CA PRO A 603 -14.96 17.03 -12.36
C PRO A 603 -15.60 17.56 -11.08
N LYS A 604 -14.76 18.19 -10.26
CA LYS A 604 -15.17 18.87 -9.03
C LYS A 604 -16.19 19.98 -9.31
N GLN A 605 -17.18 20.12 -8.44
CA GLN A 605 -18.22 21.12 -8.50
C GLN A 605 -18.08 22.07 -7.31
N GLN A 606 -18.11 23.39 -7.54
CA GLN A 606 -18.12 24.34 -6.43
C GLN A 606 -19.47 24.24 -5.71
N ASN A 607 -19.43 23.95 -4.41
CA ASN A 607 -20.63 23.74 -3.59
C ASN A 607 -20.73 24.70 -2.40
N GLY A 608 -19.79 25.64 -2.26
CA GLY A 608 -19.80 26.65 -1.21
C GLY A 608 -18.54 27.50 -1.17
N GLY A 609 -18.30 28.14 -0.02
CA GLY A 609 -17.12 28.94 0.25
C GLY A 609 -17.23 30.41 -0.15
N THR A 610 -16.16 31.16 0.11
CA THR A 610 -16.02 32.56 -0.32
C THR A 610 -15.25 32.63 -1.64
N ALA A 611 -15.14 33.83 -2.24
CA ALA A 611 -14.29 34.01 -3.41
C ALA A 611 -12.79 33.75 -3.13
N LEU A 612 -12.37 33.90 -1.86
CA LEU A 612 -11.00 33.65 -1.42
C LEU A 612 -10.79 32.19 -0.96
N GLU A 613 -11.86 31.55 -0.47
CA GLU A 613 -11.84 30.19 0.07
C GLU A 613 -13.02 29.37 -0.51
N PRO A 614 -13.01 29.06 -1.81
CA PRO A 614 -14.04 28.23 -2.43
C PRO A 614 -14.03 26.81 -1.86
N GLN A 615 -15.22 26.23 -1.74
CA GLN A 615 -15.40 24.83 -1.34
C GLN A 615 -15.87 24.02 -2.54
N TYR A 616 -15.38 22.78 -2.64
CA TYR A 616 -15.68 21.89 -3.75
C TYR A 616 -16.20 20.54 -3.28
N PHE A 617 -17.09 19.97 -4.07
CA PHE A 617 -17.47 18.56 -4.02
C PHE A 617 -16.83 17.83 -5.20
N TRP A 618 -16.05 16.79 -4.92
CA TRP A 618 -15.42 15.95 -5.94
C TRP A 618 -16.06 14.54 -5.93
N PRO A 619 -16.95 14.23 -6.88
CA PRO A 619 -17.63 12.94 -6.90
C PRO A 619 -16.68 11.77 -7.17
N TYR A 620 -16.96 10.63 -6.52
CA TYR A 620 -16.31 9.33 -6.76
C TYR A 620 -14.80 9.28 -6.56
N TYR A 621 -14.23 10.23 -5.80
CA TYR A 621 -12.78 10.35 -5.62
C TYR A 621 -12.13 9.05 -5.14
N ASN A 622 -12.72 8.37 -4.15
CA ASN A 622 -12.17 7.13 -3.59
C ASN A 622 -12.10 5.97 -4.59
N VAL A 623 -12.89 6.00 -5.67
CA VAL A 623 -12.89 4.98 -6.73
C VAL A 623 -11.92 5.34 -7.86
N THR A 624 -11.80 6.62 -8.19
CA THR A 624 -11.04 7.10 -9.36
C THR A 624 -9.60 7.47 -9.02
N LYS A 625 -9.27 7.67 -7.75
CA LYS A 625 -7.95 8.10 -7.24
C LYS A 625 -6.78 7.15 -7.53
N SER A 626 -7.03 5.97 -8.09
CA SER A 626 -6.03 4.97 -8.46
C SER A 626 -5.85 4.80 -9.97
N GLY A 627 -6.64 5.52 -10.78
CA GLY A 627 -6.77 5.33 -12.21
C GLY A 627 -7.68 4.14 -12.55
N LEU A 628 -8.91 4.43 -12.96
CA LEU A 628 -9.91 3.43 -13.34
C LEU A 628 -9.73 3.05 -14.82
N MET A 629 -9.31 1.81 -15.10
CA MET A 629 -9.02 1.31 -16.46
C MET A 629 -10.18 1.58 -17.41
N SER A 630 -10.00 2.30 -18.52
CA SER A 630 -11.04 2.56 -19.52
C SER A 630 -10.83 1.81 -20.83
N LYS A 631 -9.58 1.52 -21.18
CA LYS A 631 -9.22 0.84 -22.43
C LYS A 631 -7.91 0.10 -22.30
N LYS A 632 -7.81 -1.08 -22.92
CA LYS A 632 -6.56 -1.84 -23.07
C LYS A 632 -6.44 -2.35 -24.50
N GLU A 633 -5.37 -1.99 -25.20
CA GLU A 633 -5.13 -2.37 -26.59
C GLU A 633 -3.79 -3.08 -26.72
N THR A 634 -3.79 -4.29 -27.30
CA THR A 634 -2.57 -5.07 -27.55
C THR A 634 -2.21 -4.98 -29.02
N TYR A 635 -0.95 -4.69 -29.30
CA TYR A 635 -0.38 -4.55 -30.64
C TYR A 635 0.78 -5.52 -30.83
N ASP A 636 0.95 -6.01 -32.05
CA ASP A 636 2.16 -6.74 -32.46
C ASP A 636 3.37 -5.80 -32.66
N GLU A 637 4.50 -6.35 -33.13
CA GLU A 637 5.72 -5.60 -33.42
C GLU A 637 5.59 -4.64 -34.59
N GLN A 638 4.70 -4.94 -35.54
CA GLN A 638 4.39 -4.11 -36.69
C GLN A 638 3.36 -3.01 -36.34
N ASN A 639 2.99 -2.90 -35.05
CA ASN A 639 1.99 -1.97 -34.53
C ASN A 639 0.59 -2.21 -35.10
N THR A 640 0.28 -3.45 -35.49
CA THR A 640 -1.06 -3.92 -35.83
C THR A 640 -1.82 -4.22 -34.55
N LEU A 641 -3.07 -3.74 -34.45
CA LEU A 641 -3.94 -4.02 -33.31
C LEU A 641 -4.38 -5.49 -33.32
N LEU A 642 -4.06 -6.23 -32.26
CA LEU A 642 -4.43 -7.64 -32.06
C LEU A 642 -5.69 -7.78 -31.21
N THR A 643 -5.76 -7.02 -30.11
CA THR A 643 -6.94 -7.03 -29.23
C THR A 643 -7.24 -5.64 -28.69
N ALA A 644 -8.52 -5.36 -28.44
CA ALA A 644 -8.99 -4.17 -27.76
C ALA A 644 -10.04 -4.54 -26.71
N GLU A 645 -9.83 -4.10 -25.47
CA GLU A 645 -10.75 -4.27 -24.35
C GLU A 645 -11.24 -2.87 -23.93
N LEU A 646 -12.55 -2.65 -23.93
CA LEU A 646 -13.19 -1.39 -23.55
C LEU A 646 -13.94 -1.58 -22.25
N TYR A 647 -13.68 -0.70 -21.28
CA TYR A 647 -14.22 -0.77 -19.93
C TYR A 647 -15.16 0.40 -19.68
N ASP A 648 -16.39 0.09 -19.25
CA ASP A 648 -17.37 1.10 -18.84
C ASP A 648 -17.92 0.81 -17.45
N TYR A 649 -18.27 1.88 -16.72
CA TYR A 649 -18.64 1.81 -15.32
C TYR A 649 -19.81 2.73 -14.98
N GLU A 650 -20.74 2.22 -14.20
CA GLU A 650 -21.68 3.05 -13.44
C GLU A 650 -21.22 3.10 -11.99
N LEU A 651 -20.99 4.31 -11.48
CA LEU A 651 -20.55 4.56 -10.11
C LEU A 651 -21.74 5.03 -9.27
N ASP A 652 -21.78 4.62 -8.01
CA ASP A 652 -22.84 5.04 -7.07
C ASP A 652 -22.25 5.20 -5.66
N LYS A 653 -22.99 5.86 -4.77
CA LYS A 653 -22.61 6.05 -3.37
C LYS A 653 -23.22 4.94 -2.50
N TYR A 654 -22.49 4.50 -1.49
CA TYR A 654 -23.01 3.58 -0.45
C TYR A 654 -23.19 4.28 0.90
N SER A 655 -22.81 5.55 0.98
CA SER A 655 -23.05 6.43 2.13
C SER A 655 -23.37 7.83 1.64
N ASP A 656 -24.28 8.51 2.34
CA ASP A 656 -24.62 9.91 2.08
C ASP A 656 -23.78 10.91 2.87
N GLU A 657 -22.87 10.42 3.71
CA GLU A 657 -21.99 11.22 4.53
C GLU A 657 -20.83 11.80 3.72
N ASP A 658 -20.70 13.13 3.72
CA ASP A 658 -19.55 13.82 3.15
C ASP A 658 -18.31 13.65 4.05
N TYR A 659 -17.14 13.50 3.42
CA TYR A 659 -15.84 13.57 4.09
C TYR A 659 -14.91 14.55 3.38
N SER A 660 -14.12 15.31 4.14
CA SER A 660 -13.07 16.20 3.62
C SER A 660 -11.73 15.47 3.53
N PHE A 661 -10.93 15.82 2.51
CA PHE A 661 -9.59 15.27 2.30
C PHE A 661 -8.50 16.33 1.97
N THR A 662 -8.82 17.64 1.95
CA THR A 662 -7.84 18.72 1.71
C THR A 662 -8.02 19.92 2.64
N GLY A 663 -6.91 20.64 2.92
CA GLY A 663 -6.82 21.75 3.88
C GLY A 663 -7.02 23.16 3.30
N SER A 664 -6.21 23.60 2.31
CA SER A 664 -6.24 25.01 1.84
C SER A 664 -7.56 25.43 1.16
N TYR A 665 -8.29 24.47 0.60
CA TYR A 665 -9.66 24.60 0.14
C TYR A 665 -10.41 23.36 0.63
N LYS A 666 -11.61 23.51 1.20
CA LYS A 666 -12.40 22.36 1.66
C LYS A 666 -12.91 21.59 0.43
N ILE A 667 -12.25 20.48 0.10
CA ILE A 667 -12.72 19.53 -0.92
C ILE A 667 -13.32 18.33 -0.21
N THR A 668 -14.57 18.06 -0.55
CA THR A 668 -15.38 16.98 0.02
C THR A 668 -15.71 15.93 -1.02
N SER A 669 -15.92 14.69 -0.58
CA SER A 669 -16.45 13.60 -1.40
C SER A 669 -17.40 12.72 -0.59
N LYS A 670 -18.07 11.78 -1.26
CA LYS A 670 -18.92 10.76 -0.64
C LYS A 670 -18.33 9.38 -0.86
N PRO A 671 -18.41 8.46 0.13
CA PRO A 671 -17.97 7.08 -0.06
C PRO A 671 -18.73 6.40 -1.20
N ALA A 672 -18.00 6.01 -2.24
CA ALA A 672 -18.55 5.46 -3.47
C ALA A 672 -17.99 4.08 -3.84
N TYR A 673 -18.69 3.38 -4.72
CA TYR A 673 -18.34 2.07 -5.24
C TYR A 673 -18.69 1.94 -6.72
N ILE A 674 -18.15 0.91 -7.36
CA ILE A 674 -18.53 0.53 -8.73
C ILE A 674 -19.81 -0.29 -8.64
N LYS A 675 -20.93 0.31 -9.01
CA LYS A 675 -22.25 -0.35 -9.04
C LYS A 675 -22.35 -1.34 -10.19
N LYS A 676 -21.79 -0.97 -11.34
CA LYS A 676 -21.77 -1.80 -12.54
C LYS A 676 -20.45 -1.64 -13.27
N SER A 677 -19.90 -2.74 -13.76
CA SER A 677 -18.74 -2.75 -14.67
C SER A 677 -19.06 -3.58 -15.91
N MET A 678 -18.75 -3.05 -17.08
CA MET A 678 -18.87 -3.73 -18.37
C MET A 678 -17.50 -3.78 -19.06
N VAL A 679 -17.19 -4.91 -19.69
CA VAL A 679 -15.97 -5.08 -20.48
C VAL A 679 -16.34 -5.66 -21.84
N ASN A 680 -16.01 -4.95 -22.92
CA ASN A 680 -16.20 -5.43 -24.29
C ASN A 680 -14.84 -5.67 -24.95
N ASN A 681 -14.62 -6.90 -25.40
CA ASN A 681 -13.35 -7.36 -25.94
C ASN A 681 -13.50 -7.69 -27.43
N LYS A 682 -12.56 -7.20 -28.23
CA LYS A 682 -12.42 -7.52 -29.66
C LYS A 682 -11.05 -8.14 -29.91
N ALA A 683 -11.01 -9.27 -30.61
CA ALA A 683 -9.78 -9.88 -31.10
C ALA A 683 -9.78 -9.89 -32.63
N PHE A 684 -8.68 -9.48 -33.25
CA PHE A 684 -8.54 -9.31 -34.69
C PHE A 684 -7.60 -10.39 -35.26
N PHE A 685 -8.03 -11.10 -36.30
CA PHE A 685 -7.27 -12.18 -36.92
C PHE A 685 -6.74 -11.78 -38.30
N THR A 686 -5.62 -12.41 -38.68
CA THR A 686 -5.07 -12.34 -40.04
C THR A 686 -6.11 -12.80 -41.06
N GLY A 687 -6.50 -11.92 -41.98
CA GLY A 687 -7.58 -12.15 -42.96
C GLY A 687 -8.87 -11.36 -42.72
N GLY A 688 -8.92 -10.52 -41.67
CA GLY A 688 -10.04 -9.60 -41.42
C GLY A 688 -11.17 -10.16 -40.54
N GLY A 689 -11.01 -11.39 -40.02
CA GLY A 689 -11.93 -11.96 -39.03
C GLY A 689 -11.83 -11.25 -37.68
N MET A 690 -12.95 -11.16 -36.97
CA MET A 690 -13.04 -10.53 -35.65
C MET A 690 -13.87 -11.41 -34.71
N LEU A 691 -13.39 -11.60 -33.48
CA LEU A 691 -14.13 -12.22 -32.37
C LEU A 691 -14.51 -11.14 -31.37
N GLU A 692 -15.79 -11.08 -30.98
CA GLU A 692 -16.28 -10.17 -29.94
C GLU A 692 -16.81 -10.98 -28.75
N THR A 693 -16.33 -10.63 -27.57
CA THR A 693 -16.77 -11.18 -26.30
C THR A 693 -16.98 -10.05 -25.32
N GLY A 694 -17.69 -10.28 -24.23
CA GLY A 694 -17.76 -9.29 -23.17
C GLY A 694 -18.31 -9.84 -21.89
N SER A 695 -18.25 -9.01 -20.86
CA SER A 695 -18.78 -9.32 -19.54
C SER A 695 -19.38 -8.10 -18.87
N GLU A 696 -20.26 -8.37 -17.92
CA GLU A 696 -20.96 -7.37 -17.12
C GLU A 696 -21.08 -7.90 -15.69
N THR A 697 -20.83 -7.04 -14.70
CA THR A 697 -20.97 -7.35 -13.27
C THR A 697 -21.75 -6.25 -12.60
N TRP A 698 -22.75 -6.61 -11.80
CA TRP A 698 -23.57 -5.70 -11.00
C TRP A 698 -23.37 -5.99 -9.52
N VAL A 699 -23.19 -4.92 -8.75
CA VAL A 699 -22.87 -4.96 -7.32
C VAL A 699 -24.05 -4.41 -6.52
N SER A 700 -24.45 -5.14 -5.48
CA SER A 700 -25.57 -4.75 -4.64
C SER A 700 -25.18 -3.57 -3.73
N PRO A 701 -26.03 -2.53 -3.60
CA PRO A 701 -25.78 -1.44 -2.66
C PRO A 701 -25.84 -1.86 -1.19
N THR A 702 -26.46 -3.01 -0.88
CA THR A 702 -26.73 -3.42 0.51
C THR A 702 -25.59 -4.16 1.17
N ASN A 703 -24.72 -4.83 0.40
CA ASN A 703 -23.60 -5.61 0.92
C ASN A 703 -22.32 -5.46 0.09
N LEU A 704 -22.34 -4.63 -0.96
CA LEU A 704 -21.22 -4.38 -1.86
C LEU A 704 -20.63 -5.65 -2.50
N LYS A 705 -21.48 -6.67 -2.76
CA LYS A 705 -21.11 -7.89 -3.48
C LYS A 705 -21.77 -8.01 -4.85
N PRO A 706 -21.13 -8.72 -5.80
CA PRO A 706 -21.76 -9.07 -7.08
C PRO A 706 -23.07 -9.85 -6.86
N TYR A 707 -24.19 -9.36 -7.38
CA TYR A 707 -25.46 -10.12 -7.37
C TYR A 707 -25.84 -10.66 -8.76
N TYR A 708 -25.23 -10.11 -9.81
CA TYR A 708 -25.40 -10.56 -11.18
C TYR A 708 -24.10 -10.43 -11.96
N THR A 709 -23.73 -11.48 -12.67
CA THR A 709 -22.67 -11.45 -13.67
C THR A 709 -23.17 -12.04 -14.99
N LYS A 710 -22.65 -11.52 -16.09
CA LYS A 710 -22.95 -11.99 -17.43
C LYS A 710 -21.66 -12.04 -18.22
N SER A 711 -21.50 -13.06 -19.04
CA SER A 711 -20.49 -13.11 -20.10
C SER A 711 -21.13 -13.55 -21.41
N PHE A 712 -20.61 -13.05 -22.52
CA PHE A 712 -21.03 -13.47 -23.85
C PHE A 712 -19.83 -13.69 -24.76
N ALA A 713 -19.91 -14.72 -25.59
CA ALA A 713 -18.90 -15.05 -26.59
C ALA A 713 -19.57 -15.80 -27.75
N ASP A 714 -19.32 -15.38 -29.00
CA ASP A 714 -19.81 -16.09 -30.19
C ASP A 714 -21.31 -16.42 -30.19
N GLY A 715 -22.14 -15.49 -29.69
CA GLY A 715 -23.60 -15.64 -29.60
C GLY A 715 -24.10 -16.46 -28.40
N ASP A 716 -23.21 -17.14 -27.68
CA ASP A 716 -23.52 -17.77 -26.40
C ASP A 716 -23.46 -16.72 -25.27
N THR A 717 -24.43 -16.77 -24.36
CA THR A 717 -24.49 -15.96 -23.15
C THR A 717 -24.51 -16.87 -21.92
N SER A 718 -23.64 -16.60 -20.95
CA SER A 718 -23.65 -17.20 -19.63
C SER A 718 -24.01 -16.14 -18.60
N GLU A 719 -24.91 -16.45 -17.68
CA GLU A 719 -25.37 -15.54 -16.63
C GLU A 719 -25.29 -16.25 -15.29
N GLN A 720 -24.91 -15.52 -14.25
CA GLN A 720 -24.93 -15.99 -12.87
C GLN A 720 -25.64 -14.97 -11.99
N PHE A 721 -26.60 -15.45 -11.21
CA PHE A 721 -27.36 -14.67 -10.24
C PHE A 721 -27.00 -15.16 -8.84
N MET A 722 -26.69 -14.23 -7.94
CA MET A 722 -26.33 -14.50 -6.54
C MET A 722 -27.33 -13.77 -5.64
N THR A 723 -28.06 -14.52 -4.82
CA THR A 723 -28.96 -13.95 -3.82
C THR A 723 -28.35 -14.10 -2.43
N TYR A 724 -28.32 -12.99 -1.70
CA TYR A 724 -27.76 -12.90 -0.35
C TYR A 724 -28.88 -12.95 0.70
N PRO A 725 -28.55 -13.22 1.97
CA PRO A 725 -29.53 -13.27 3.07
C PRO A 725 -30.42 -12.03 3.21
N ASN A 726 -29.91 -10.84 2.87
CA ASN A 726 -30.59 -9.56 3.11
C ASN A 726 -32.03 -9.49 2.58
N GLY A 727 -32.99 -9.32 3.50
CA GLY A 727 -34.40 -9.21 3.20
C GLY A 727 -35.06 -10.52 2.79
N LEU A 728 -34.38 -11.66 2.92
CA LEU A 728 -34.87 -12.97 2.51
C LEU A 728 -35.46 -13.74 3.70
N SER A 729 -36.74 -14.11 3.58
CA SER A 729 -37.43 -14.89 4.61
C SER A 729 -36.70 -16.21 4.90
N GLY A 730 -36.53 -16.51 6.19
CA GLY A 730 -35.79 -17.68 6.68
C GLY A 730 -34.30 -17.43 6.95
N TYR A 731 -33.73 -16.28 6.55
CA TYR A 731 -32.29 -15.98 6.71
C TYR A 731 -31.98 -14.80 7.63
N ASN A 732 -32.99 -14.21 8.30
CA ASN A 732 -32.84 -13.06 9.20
C ASN A 732 -31.77 -13.25 10.30
N HIS A 733 -31.56 -14.48 10.77
CA HIS A 733 -30.55 -14.80 11.78
C HIS A 733 -29.12 -14.67 11.24
N LEU A 734 -28.89 -14.93 9.94
CA LEU A 734 -27.61 -14.66 9.26
C LEU A 734 -27.37 -13.16 9.14
N GLU A 735 -28.41 -12.38 8.80
CA GLU A 735 -28.32 -10.91 8.75
C GLU A 735 -27.98 -10.32 10.12
N ALA A 736 -28.62 -10.80 11.19
CA ALA A 736 -28.34 -10.38 12.56
C ALA A 736 -26.89 -10.71 12.99
N ALA A 737 -26.31 -11.79 12.43
CA ALA A 737 -24.92 -12.17 12.60
C ALA A 737 -23.96 -11.49 11.61
N TYR A 738 -24.46 -10.60 10.75
CA TYR A 738 -23.70 -9.90 9.71
C TYR A 738 -23.06 -10.83 8.65
N MET A 739 -23.66 -12.01 8.42
CA MET A 739 -23.28 -12.95 7.36
C MET A 739 -23.96 -12.58 6.02
N THR A 740 -23.82 -11.33 5.59
CA THR A 740 -24.50 -10.76 4.43
C THR A 740 -23.76 -10.95 3.10
N GLY A 741 -22.50 -11.39 3.15
CA GLY A 741 -21.60 -11.54 2.00
C GLY A 741 -21.52 -12.96 1.42
N ILE A 742 -22.23 -13.93 2.01
CA ILE A 742 -22.27 -15.33 1.56
C ILE A 742 -23.58 -15.55 0.79
N PRO A 743 -23.55 -15.91 -0.51
CA PRO A 743 -24.77 -16.17 -1.26
C PRO A 743 -25.47 -17.44 -0.75
N VAL A 744 -26.79 -17.37 -0.60
CA VAL A 744 -27.64 -18.50 -0.18
C VAL A 744 -28.41 -19.13 -1.33
N ILE A 745 -28.49 -18.43 -2.47
CA ILE A 745 -28.99 -18.96 -3.74
C ILE A 745 -28.03 -18.53 -4.84
N THR A 746 -27.62 -19.49 -5.66
CA THR A 746 -26.87 -19.23 -6.90
C THR A 746 -27.62 -19.85 -8.06
N GLU A 747 -27.83 -19.10 -9.14
CA GLU A 747 -28.46 -19.58 -10.36
C GLU A 747 -27.60 -19.26 -11.56
N GLU A 748 -27.32 -20.25 -12.40
CA GLU A 748 -26.57 -20.10 -13.64
C GLU A 748 -27.46 -20.41 -14.84
N LYS A 749 -27.43 -19.53 -15.82
CA LYS A 749 -28.15 -19.69 -17.08
C LYS A 749 -27.19 -19.68 -18.25
N LYS A 750 -27.47 -20.50 -19.25
CA LYS A 750 -26.84 -20.45 -20.57
C LYS A 750 -27.91 -20.19 -21.62
N ASN A 751 -27.76 -19.12 -22.40
CA ASN A 751 -28.71 -18.70 -23.43
C ASN A 751 -30.15 -18.59 -22.90
N GLY A 752 -30.30 -17.99 -21.72
CA GLY A 752 -31.59 -17.84 -21.02
C GLY A 752 -32.13 -19.10 -20.33
N LYS A 753 -31.56 -20.28 -20.58
CA LYS A 753 -31.94 -21.55 -19.94
C LYS A 753 -31.13 -21.78 -18.67
N THR A 754 -31.80 -22.04 -17.54
CA THR A 754 -31.13 -22.44 -16.29
C THR A 754 -30.42 -23.78 -16.48
N ILE A 755 -29.11 -23.79 -16.20
CA ILE A 755 -28.25 -24.99 -16.24
C ILE A 755 -27.84 -25.45 -14.85
N SER A 756 -27.85 -24.55 -13.88
CA SER A 756 -27.58 -24.84 -12.48
C SER A 756 -28.39 -23.89 -11.60
N LYS A 757 -28.92 -24.39 -10.50
CA LYS A 757 -29.49 -23.57 -9.43
C LYS A 757 -29.27 -24.27 -8.12
N SER A 758 -28.62 -23.62 -7.18
CA SER A 758 -28.39 -24.15 -5.84
C SER A 758 -29.02 -23.26 -4.79
N VAL A 759 -29.51 -23.88 -3.72
CA VAL A 759 -30.06 -23.19 -2.54
C VAL A 759 -29.44 -23.82 -1.30
N THR A 760 -28.77 -23.02 -0.50
CA THR A 760 -28.25 -23.42 0.82
C THR A 760 -29.23 -22.95 1.88
N LYS A 761 -29.68 -23.86 2.74
CA LYS A 761 -30.62 -23.60 3.84
C LYS A 761 -29.89 -23.50 5.17
N TYR A 762 -30.42 -22.66 6.04
CA TYR A 762 -29.97 -22.44 7.42
C TYR A 762 -31.21 -22.47 8.32
N GLU A 763 -31.87 -23.63 8.41
CA GLU A 763 -33.19 -23.73 9.06
C GLU A 763 -33.10 -23.74 10.59
N ASN A 764 -31.95 -24.14 11.14
CA ASN A 764 -31.69 -24.07 12.56
C ASN A 764 -31.25 -22.65 12.92
N THR A 765 -32.18 -21.83 13.38
CA THR A 765 -31.92 -20.42 13.75
C THR A 765 -30.93 -20.23 14.90
N SER A 766 -30.64 -21.28 15.67
CA SER A 766 -29.62 -21.27 16.72
C SER A 766 -28.21 -21.60 16.19
N LEU A 767 -28.09 -22.04 14.94
CA LEU A 767 -26.83 -22.34 14.27
C LEU A 767 -26.62 -21.38 13.09
N LEU A 768 -25.41 -20.87 12.94
CA LEU A 768 -25.02 -20.04 11.79
C LEU A 768 -24.33 -20.87 10.71
N LEU A 769 -24.73 -22.14 10.60
CA LEU A 769 -24.13 -23.14 9.72
C LEU A 769 -25.21 -23.76 8.81
N PRO A 770 -24.85 -24.22 7.60
CA PRO A 770 -25.81 -24.83 6.68
C PRO A 770 -26.54 -26.03 7.29
N THR A 771 -27.84 -26.19 7.03
CA THR A 771 -28.61 -27.40 7.43
C THR A 771 -28.85 -28.33 6.25
N SER A 772 -28.99 -27.78 5.04
CA SER A 772 -29.17 -28.57 3.82
C SER A 772 -28.79 -27.76 2.58
N ALA A 773 -28.54 -28.47 1.49
CA ALA A 773 -28.36 -27.87 0.18
C ALA A 773 -29.27 -28.57 -0.83
N PHE A 774 -29.86 -27.78 -1.72
CA PHE A 774 -30.69 -28.24 -2.82
C PHE A 774 -30.08 -27.81 -4.14
N ALA A 775 -30.22 -28.62 -5.17
CA ALA A 775 -29.87 -28.28 -6.54
C ALA A 775 -31.04 -28.58 -7.49
N ALA A 776 -31.26 -27.72 -8.48
CA ALA A 776 -32.24 -27.97 -9.53
C ALA A 776 -31.76 -29.11 -10.44
N SER A 777 -32.67 -30.05 -10.73
CA SER A 777 -32.41 -31.11 -11.69
C SER A 777 -32.41 -30.53 -13.11
N ILE A 778 -31.36 -30.80 -13.88
CA ILE A 778 -31.21 -30.29 -15.26
C ILE A 778 -32.34 -30.79 -16.18
N SER A 779 -32.92 -31.94 -15.87
CA SER A 779 -33.96 -32.60 -16.68
C SER A 779 -35.35 -31.94 -16.60
N ASP A 780 -35.76 -31.49 -15.42
CA ASP A 780 -37.14 -31.05 -15.15
C ASP A 780 -37.23 -29.75 -14.32
N GLY A 781 -36.11 -29.19 -13.89
CA GLY A 781 -36.05 -27.99 -13.05
C GLY A 781 -36.48 -28.17 -11.60
N SER A 782 -36.84 -29.40 -11.17
CA SER A 782 -37.23 -29.68 -9.79
C SER A 782 -36.05 -29.51 -8.83
N MET A 783 -36.26 -28.86 -7.68
CA MET A 783 -35.25 -28.76 -6.63
C MET A 783 -35.13 -30.09 -5.90
N LYS A 784 -33.96 -30.71 -5.94
CA LYS A 784 -33.63 -31.94 -5.22
C LYS A 784 -32.64 -31.63 -4.12
N GLN A 785 -32.90 -32.13 -2.92
CA GLN A 785 -31.92 -32.06 -1.84
C GLN A 785 -30.71 -32.86 -2.29
N VAL A 786 -29.53 -32.24 -2.30
CA VAL A 786 -28.25 -32.90 -2.63
C VAL A 786 -27.48 -33.31 -1.38
N MET A 787 -27.80 -32.68 -0.26
CA MET A 787 -27.08 -32.84 0.99
C MET A 787 -27.95 -32.40 2.17
N ARG A 788 -27.89 -33.13 3.29
CA ARG A 788 -28.38 -32.66 4.60
C ARG A 788 -27.28 -32.73 5.63
N ALA A 789 -26.93 -31.59 6.21
CA ALA A 789 -25.98 -31.48 7.30
C ALA A 789 -26.75 -31.65 8.61
N ASP A 790 -26.68 -32.84 9.21
CA ASP A 790 -27.53 -33.20 10.34
C ASP A 790 -27.01 -32.66 11.66
N ALA A 791 -25.68 -32.63 11.83
CA ALA A 791 -25.07 -32.27 13.10
C ALA A 791 -23.67 -31.66 12.91
N TYR A 792 -23.36 -30.74 13.81
CA TYR A 792 -22.07 -30.08 13.94
C TYR A 792 -21.55 -30.25 15.38
N ASP A 793 -20.23 -30.26 15.54
CA ASP A 793 -19.62 -30.14 16.88
C ASP A 793 -19.61 -28.69 17.38
N GLU A 794 -19.16 -28.47 18.63
CA GLU A 794 -19.06 -27.14 19.24
C GLU A 794 -17.98 -26.24 18.61
N LYS A 795 -17.24 -26.74 17.62
CA LYS A 795 -16.24 -25.99 16.86
C LYS A 795 -16.74 -25.63 15.46
N GLY A 796 -17.95 -26.08 15.10
CA GLY A 796 -18.57 -25.85 13.80
C GLY A 796 -18.15 -26.86 12.74
N ASN A 797 -17.49 -27.96 13.11
CA ASN A 797 -17.16 -29.03 12.17
C ASN A 797 -18.39 -29.89 11.89
N LEU A 798 -18.59 -30.28 10.63
CA LEU A 798 -19.68 -31.16 10.22
C LEU A 798 -19.41 -32.60 10.69
N VAL A 799 -20.12 -33.06 11.73
CA VAL A 799 -19.91 -34.42 12.27
C VAL A 799 -20.86 -35.46 11.68
N GLN A 800 -21.97 -35.04 11.05
CA GLN A 800 -22.87 -35.95 10.36
C GLN A 800 -23.49 -35.33 9.10
N LEU A 801 -23.46 -36.12 8.03
CA LEU A 801 -24.09 -35.82 6.76
C LEU A 801 -25.05 -36.95 6.37
N THR A 802 -26.25 -36.63 5.89
CA THR A 802 -27.11 -37.61 5.21
C THR A 802 -27.09 -37.37 3.70
N SER A 803 -26.72 -38.43 2.97
CA SER A 803 -26.73 -38.43 1.49
C SER A 803 -28.16 -38.41 0.93
N VAL A 804 -28.29 -38.12 -0.37
CA VAL A 804 -29.59 -38.18 -1.07
C VAL A 804 -30.28 -39.54 -1.01
N ALA A 805 -29.50 -40.61 -0.84
CA ALA A 805 -30.01 -41.98 -0.68
C ALA A 805 -30.52 -42.26 0.74
N GLY A 806 -30.46 -41.28 1.65
CA GLY A 806 -30.87 -41.43 3.05
C GLY A 806 -29.83 -42.11 3.93
N LEU A 807 -28.62 -42.40 3.41
CA LEU A 807 -27.54 -43.02 4.18
C LEU A 807 -26.75 -41.95 4.95
N PRO A 808 -26.62 -42.08 6.29
CA PRO A 808 -25.81 -41.19 7.10
C PRO A 808 -24.32 -41.53 6.97
N THR A 809 -23.49 -40.51 7.02
CA THR A 809 -22.03 -40.58 7.11
C THR A 809 -21.60 -39.73 8.28
N SER A 810 -20.88 -40.34 9.21
CA SER A 810 -20.34 -39.65 10.38
C SER A 810 -18.85 -39.36 10.20
N PHE A 811 -18.41 -38.20 10.70
CA PHE A 811 -17.03 -37.78 10.70
C PHE A 811 -16.55 -37.61 12.14
N LEU A 812 -15.47 -38.29 12.48
CA LEU A 812 -14.80 -38.13 13.78
C LEU A 812 -13.66 -37.14 13.61
N TYR A 813 -13.67 -36.08 14.42
CA TYR A 813 -12.61 -35.07 14.43
C TYR A 813 -11.67 -35.29 15.61
N GLY A 814 -10.38 -35.40 15.30
CA GLY A 814 -9.27 -35.53 16.25
C GLY A 814 -8.37 -34.31 16.23
N TYR A 815 -7.20 -34.42 16.85
CA TYR A 815 -6.20 -33.35 16.91
C TYR A 815 -6.80 -32.03 17.45
N ASN A 816 -7.47 -32.11 18.60
CA ASN A 816 -8.26 -31.02 19.20
C ASN A 816 -9.33 -30.45 18.25
N LYS A 817 -9.97 -31.35 17.49
CA LYS A 817 -11.04 -31.07 16.52
C LYS A 817 -10.62 -30.17 15.37
N THR A 818 -9.41 -30.42 14.83
CA THR A 818 -8.85 -29.70 13.68
C THR A 818 -8.73 -30.58 12.43
N GLN A 819 -8.76 -31.91 12.58
CA GLN A 819 -8.61 -32.88 11.49
C GLN A 819 -9.63 -34.01 11.57
N VAL A 820 -10.09 -34.51 10.43
CA VAL A 820 -10.94 -35.70 10.34
C VAL A 820 -10.08 -36.95 10.52
N ILE A 821 -10.25 -37.69 11.61
CA ILE A 821 -9.50 -38.93 11.87
C ILE A 821 -10.25 -40.19 11.42
N ALA A 822 -11.57 -40.10 11.22
CA ALA A 822 -12.36 -41.18 10.66
C ALA A 822 -13.57 -40.68 9.87
N LYS A 823 -13.85 -41.34 8.74
CA LYS A 823 -15.09 -41.25 7.97
C LYS A 823 -15.80 -42.60 8.09
N ILE A 824 -17.03 -42.59 8.62
CA ILE A 824 -17.83 -43.79 8.93
C ILE A 824 -19.13 -43.72 8.13
N GLU A 825 -19.19 -44.45 7.03
CA GLU A 825 -20.37 -44.49 6.15
C GLU A 825 -21.36 -45.55 6.65
N GLY A 826 -22.64 -45.16 6.77
CA GLY A 826 -23.74 -45.98 7.24
C GLY A 826 -24.14 -45.75 8.71
N ALA A 827 -23.34 -45.03 9.50
CA ALA A 827 -23.61 -44.77 10.91
C ALA A 827 -24.10 -43.34 11.16
N ARG A 828 -25.06 -43.17 12.08
CA ARG A 828 -25.37 -41.85 12.66
C ARG A 828 -24.38 -41.53 13.78
N TYR A 829 -24.07 -40.26 13.95
CA TYR A 829 -23.06 -39.81 14.91
C TYR A 829 -23.48 -40.12 16.34
N ASP A 830 -24.76 -39.90 16.67
CA ASP A 830 -25.31 -40.21 18.00
C ASP A 830 -25.24 -41.70 18.37
N ASP A 831 -25.25 -42.61 17.38
CA ASP A 831 -25.19 -44.06 17.63
C ASP A 831 -23.75 -44.50 17.98
N ILE A 832 -22.74 -43.71 17.61
CA ILE A 832 -21.33 -44.10 17.71
C ILE A 832 -20.49 -43.22 18.64
N LYS A 833 -20.91 -41.98 18.93
CA LYS A 833 -20.09 -41.00 19.68
C LYS A 833 -19.69 -41.48 21.08
N ASP A 834 -20.54 -42.29 21.72
CA ASP A 834 -20.33 -42.80 23.07
C ASP A 834 -19.65 -44.19 23.08
N ASN A 835 -19.30 -44.75 21.90
CA ASN A 835 -18.54 -45.99 21.83
C ASN A 835 -17.14 -45.77 22.48
N PRO A 836 -16.70 -46.65 23.41
CA PRO A 836 -15.41 -46.50 24.08
C PRO A 836 -14.20 -46.39 23.14
N LEU A 837 -14.23 -47.05 21.98
CA LEU A 837 -13.17 -46.97 20.97
C LEU A 837 -13.20 -45.63 20.22
N VAL A 838 -14.37 -45.02 20.01
CA VAL A 838 -14.49 -43.67 19.45
C VAL A 838 -13.86 -42.65 20.40
N ILE A 839 -14.16 -42.74 21.70
CA ILE A 839 -13.56 -41.89 22.73
C ILE A 839 -12.03 -42.10 22.77
N ALA A 840 -11.58 -43.36 22.71
CA ALA A 840 -10.16 -43.70 22.74
C ALA A 840 -9.37 -43.17 21.53
N VAL A 841 -9.92 -43.23 20.31
CA VAL A 841 -9.23 -42.68 19.12
C VAL A 841 -9.13 -41.16 19.16
N ILE A 842 -10.15 -40.47 19.67
CA ILE A 842 -10.12 -39.02 19.84
C ILE A 842 -9.04 -38.64 20.85
N ALA A 843 -9.00 -39.32 22.01
CA ALA A 843 -7.97 -39.09 23.03
C ALA A 843 -6.56 -39.35 22.48
N ALA A 844 -6.33 -40.49 21.84
CA ALA A 844 -5.03 -40.82 21.23
C ALA A 844 -4.60 -39.79 20.16
N SER A 845 -5.57 -39.24 19.40
CA SER A 845 -5.27 -38.20 18.41
C SER A 845 -4.91 -36.86 19.04
N ASN A 846 -5.47 -36.54 20.20
CA ASN A 846 -5.14 -35.33 20.94
C ASN A 846 -3.76 -35.43 21.59
N ASP A 847 -3.38 -36.62 22.06
CA ASP A 847 -2.03 -36.91 22.56
C ASP A 847 -0.98 -36.81 21.44
N ASP A 848 -1.30 -37.33 20.25
CA ASP A 848 -0.45 -37.21 19.04
C ASP A 848 -0.27 -35.75 18.59
N ASN A 849 -1.30 -34.92 18.75
CA ASN A 849 -1.26 -33.50 18.37
C ASN A 849 -0.18 -32.69 19.09
N ILE A 850 0.14 -33.05 20.33
CA ILE A 850 1.17 -32.38 21.15
C ILE A 850 2.45 -33.21 21.30
N ASN A 851 2.43 -34.47 20.85
CA ASN A 851 3.58 -35.36 20.87
C ASN A 851 3.54 -36.32 19.66
N PRO A 852 4.19 -35.94 18.53
CA PRO A 852 4.19 -36.75 17.30
C PRO A 852 4.75 -38.17 17.44
N ALA A 853 5.44 -38.50 18.54
CA ALA A 853 5.89 -39.87 18.81
C ALA A 853 4.73 -40.82 19.16
N SER A 854 3.54 -40.29 19.47
CA SER A 854 2.35 -41.06 19.84
C SER A 854 1.58 -41.64 18.64
N GLU A 855 1.96 -41.31 17.40
CA GLU A 855 1.21 -41.69 16.20
C GLU A 855 0.95 -43.21 16.10
N SER A 856 1.92 -44.03 16.49
CA SER A 856 1.77 -45.50 16.51
C SER A 856 0.64 -45.99 17.43
N VAL A 857 0.41 -45.28 18.54
CA VAL A 857 -0.69 -45.55 19.49
C VAL A 857 -2.02 -45.16 18.86
N LEU A 858 -2.08 -44.00 18.21
CA LEU A 858 -3.27 -43.56 17.45
C LEU A 858 -3.62 -44.55 16.34
N ILE A 859 -2.63 -44.97 15.55
CA ILE A 859 -2.79 -45.97 14.50
C ILE A 859 -3.42 -47.27 15.05
N THR A 860 -2.93 -47.74 16.20
CA THR A 860 -3.45 -48.94 16.86
C THR A 860 -4.90 -48.75 17.32
N ALA A 861 -5.23 -47.60 17.91
CA ALA A 861 -6.59 -47.28 18.33
C ALA A 861 -7.56 -47.23 17.13
N LEU A 862 -7.14 -46.61 16.02
CA LEU A 862 -7.94 -46.52 14.79
C LEU A 862 -8.18 -47.91 14.15
N ASP A 863 -7.17 -48.79 14.19
CA ASP A 863 -7.32 -50.17 13.72
C ASP A 863 -8.28 -50.98 14.61
N ASN A 864 -8.27 -50.74 15.92
CA ASN A 864 -9.23 -51.37 16.85
C ASN A 864 -10.66 -50.90 16.58
N LEU A 865 -10.88 -49.60 16.35
CA LEU A 865 -12.18 -49.07 15.98
C LEU A 865 -12.69 -49.69 14.67
N ARG A 866 -11.83 -49.78 13.64
CA ARG A 866 -12.20 -50.36 12.34
C ARG A 866 -12.55 -51.85 12.43
N LYS A 867 -11.95 -52.58 13.38
CA LYS A 867 -12.16 -54.01 13.61
C LYS A 867 -13.22 -54.31 14.68
N ASP A 868 -13.84 -53.27 15.26
CA ASP A 868 -14.83 -53.44 16.31
C ASP A 868 -16.02 -54.26 15.79
N SER A 869 -16.36 -55.31 16.53
CA SER A 869 -17.54 -56.15 16.27
C SER A 869 -18.84 -55.34 16.22
N ALA A 870 -18.96 -54.29 17.05
CA ALA A 870 -20.12 -53.40 17.06
C ALA A 870 -20.19 -52.47 15.84
N MET A 871 -19.13 -52.40 15.03
CA MET A 871 -19.01 -51.52 13.87
C MET A 871 -19.03 -52.27 12.52
N THR A 872 -19.27 -53.58 12.53
CA THR A 872 -19.19 -54.47 11.34
C THR A 872 -20.15 -54.09 10.20
N GLY A 873 -21.21 -53.32 10.48
CA GLY A 873 -22.16 -52.82 9.49
C GLY A 873 -21.72 -51.55 8.76
N TYR A 874 -20.58 -50.95 9.11
CA TYR A 874 -20.15 -49.64 8.63
C TYR A 874 -18.86 -49.70 7.80
N GLN A 875 -18.73 -48.79 6.84
CA GLN A 875 -17.48 -48.61 6.09
C GLN A 875 -16.65 -47.52 6.76
N ILE A 876 -15.52 -47.92 7.36
CA ILE A 876 -14.68 -47.03 8.15
C ILE A 876 -13.36 -46.77 7.42
N THR A 877 -13.13 -45.53 7.02
CA THR A 877 -11.82 -45.05 6.55
C THR A 877 -11.20 -44.17 7.63
N VAL A 878 -9.94 -44.42 7.98
CA VAL A 878 -9.25 -43.69 9.05
C VAL A 878 -7.99 -42.99 8.54
N TYR A 879 -7.63 -41.90 9.20
CA TYR A 879 -6.57 -40.98 8.80
C TYR A 879 -5.72 -40.57 10.00
N THR A 880 -4.43 -40.36 9.76
CA THR A 880 -3.49 -39.73 10.72
C THR A 880 -2.75 -38.59 10.02
N TYR A 881 -2.25 -37.64 10.80
CA TYR A 881 -1.66 -36.40 10.28
C TYR A 881 -0.46 -35.96 11.09
N ASN A 882 0.46 -35.28 10.40
CA ASN A 882 1.37 -34.33 11.03
C ASN A 882 0.74 -32.93 10.86
N PRO A 883 0.22 -32.30 11.94
CA PRO A 883 -0.42 -30.98 11.86
C PRO A 883 0.47 -29.95 11.14
N LEU A 884 -0.15 -29.16 10.25
CA LEU A 884 0.49 -28.17 9.35
C LEU A 884 1.48 -28.71 8.30
N ILE A 885 1.72 -30.03 8.26
CA ILE A 885 2.53 -30.68 7.21
C ILE A 885 1.62 -31.45 6.25
N GLY A 886 0.78 -32.35 6.77
CA GLY A 886 -0.18 -33.11 5.98
C GLY A 886 -0.47 -34.49 6.53
N LEU A 887 -1.20 -35.27 5.73
CA LEU A 887 -1.62 -36.65 6.00
C LEU A 887 -0.41 -37.56 6.12
N THR A 888 -0.36 -38.44 7.12
CA THR A 888 0.71 -39.44 7.30
C THR A 888 0.25 -40.83 6.94
N THR A 889 -0.99 -41.20 7.28
CA THR A 889 -1.58 -42.48 6.84
C THR A 889 -3.04 -42.35 6.44
N THR A 890 -3.45 -43.21 5.52
CA THR A 890 -4.87 -43.50 5.23
C THR A 890 -5.06 -44.99 5.26
N THR A 891 -6.08 -45.47 5.98
CA THR A 891 -6.46 -46.89 5.97
C THR A 891 -7.90 -47.04 5.53
N THR A 892 -8.10 -47.74 4.42
CA THR A 892 -9.42 -47.98 3.81
C THR A 892 -10.22 -49.05 4.58
N PRO A 893 -11.53 -49.21 4.33
CA PRO A 893 -12.36 -50.16 5.08
C PRO A 893 -11.87 -51.60 5.04
N ASN A 894 -11.31 -52.02 3.89
CA ASN A 894 -10.69 -53.34 3.72
C ASN A 894 -9.31 -53.50 4.41
N GLY A 895 -8.81 -52.47 5.08
CA GLY A 895 -7.56 -52.49 5.83
C GLY A 895 -6.30 -52.22 5.01
N GLN A 896 -6.41 -51.78 3.75
CA GLN A 896 -5.23 -51.33 3.00
C GLN A 896 -4.78 -49.97 3.50
N ARG A 897 -3.50 -49.87 3.90
CA ARG A 897 -2.89 -48.65 4.39
C ARG A 897 -1.98 -48.01 3.34
N GLU A 898 -2.09 -46.70 3.19
CA GLU A 898 -1.11 -45.86 2.49
C GLU A 898 -0.37 -45.00 3.51
N ILE A 899 0.94 -44.81 3.31
CA ILE A 899 1.83 -44.01 4.16
C ILE A 899 2.42 -42.89 3.31
N TYR A 900 2.42 -41.68 3.87
CA TYR A 900 2.86 -40.45 3.24
C TYR A 900 4.04 -39.89 4.05
N GLU A 901 5.20 -39.81 3.41
CA GLU A 901 6.44 -39.35 4.04
C GLU A 901 6.86 -38.01 3.46
N TYR A 902 7.35 -37.11 4.32
CA TYR A 902 7.73 -35.75 3.95
C TYR A 902 9.24 -35.52 4.11
N ASP A 903 9.80 -34.57 3.37
CA ASP A 903 11.17 -34.11 3.55
C ASP A 903 11.28 -33.07 4.70
N GLY A 904 12.51 -32.62 5.00
CA GLY A 904 12.76 -31.64 6.07
C GLY A 904 12.11 -30.27 5.84
N SER A 905 11.69 -29.97 4.61
CA SER A 905 10.96 -28.75 4.24
C SER A 905 9.44 -28.95 4.25
N GLY A 906 8.94 -30.10 4.73
CA GLY A 906 7.51 -30.40 4.83
C GLY A 906 6.85 -30.74 3.50
N ARG A 907 7.61 -31.11 2.45
CA ARG A 907 7.05 -31.49 1.14
C ARG A 907 6.95 -33.00 1.01
N LEU A 908 5.93 -33.48 0.28
CA LEU A 908 5.71 -34.91 0.09
C LEU A 908 6.91 -35.55 -0.65
N LYS A 909 7.60 -36.46 0.01
CA LYS A 909 8.79 -37.15 -0.50
C LYS A 909 8.45 -38.52 -1.08
N THR A 910 7.60 -39.28 -0.41
CA THR A 910 7.30 -40.67 -0.80
C THR A 910 5.89 -41.06 -0.39
N VAL A 911 5.21 -41.82 -1.24
CA VAL A 911 3.96 -42.52 -0.91
C VAL A 911 4.21 -44.00 -0.97
N LYS A 912 3.87 -44.74 0.09
CA LYS A 912 3.99 -46.19 0.18
C LYS A 912 2.62 -46.82 0.37
N LYS A 913 2.42 -48.02 -0.15
CA LYS A 913 1.17 -48.78 -0.01
C LYS A 913 1.43 -50.15 0.61
N MET A 914 0.54 -50.54 1.51
CA MET A 914 0.51 -51.85 2.14
C MET A 914 0.20 -52.94 1.11
N GLU A 915 1.06 -53.95 1.04
CA GLU A 915 0.89 -55.16 0.23
C GLU A 915 1.25 -56.39 1.07
N LYS A 916 0.88 -57.57 0.59
CA LYS A 916 1.41 -58.83 1.11
C LYS A 916 2.52 -59.32 0.19
N ASP A 917 3.63 -59.75 0.76
CA ASP A 917 4.68 -60.41 0.00
C ASP A 917 4.29 -61.86 -0.37
N ALA A 918 5.20 -62.60 -1.02
CA ALA A 918 4.96 -63.98 -1.42
C ALA A 918 4.76 -64.95 -0.24
N SER A 919 5.19 -64.57 0.97
CA SER A 919 5.02 -65.33 2.22
C SER A 919 3.71 -64.95 2.93
N GLY A 920 3.03 -63.90 2.48
CA GLY A 920 1.81 -63.38 3.08
C GLY A 920 2.04 -62.31 4.16
N ASP A 921 3.30 -61.91 4.38
CA ASP A 921 3.70 -60.89 5.36
C ASP A 921 3.41 -59.48 4.85
N VAL A 922 3.08 -58.56 5.76
CA VAL A 922 2.77 -57.18 5.41
C VAL A 922 4.05 -56.42 5.08
N VAL A 923 4.13 -55.89 3.85
CA VAL A 923 5.22 -55.04 3.37
C VAL A 923 4.67 -53.73 2.81
N TYR A 924 5.44 -52.65 2.92
CA TYR A 924 5.08 -51.34 2.35
C TYR A 924 5.90 -51.06 1.09
N LYS A 925 5.27 -51.14 -0.07
CA LYS A 925 5.93 -50.84 -1.35
C LYS A 925 5.79 -49.36 -1.70
N LYS A 926 6.88 -48.77 -2.20
CA LYS A 926 6.90 -47.40 -2.71
C LYS A 926 6.04 -47.31 -3.97
N LEU A 927 4.98 -46.51 -3.90
CA LEU A 927 4.06 -46.24 -5.01
C LEU A 927 4.51 -45.00 -5.81
N LYS A 928 4.93 -43.95 -5.11
CA LYS A 928 5.40 -42.70 -5.70
C LYS A 928 6.61 -42.17 -4.92
N GLU A 929 7.52 -41.51 -5.63
CA GLU A 929 8.64 -40.78 -5.05
C GLU A 929 8.79 -39.44 -5.77
N TYR A 930 9.05 -38.40 -5.00
CA TYR A 930 9.18 -37.03 -5.48
C TYR A 930 10.59 -36.52 -5.18
N GLN A 931 11.23 -35.96 -6.21
CA GLN A 931 12.52 -35.29 -6.08
C GLN A 931 12.36 -33.82 -6.46
N TYR A 932 12.82 -32.94 -5.58
CA TYR A 932 12.72 -31.49 -5.76
C TYR A 932 14.10 -30.92 -6.07
N ASN A 933 14.37 -30.68 -7.35
CA ASN A 933 15.66 -30.19 -7.84
C ASN A 933 15.58 -28.68 -8.07
N TYR A 934 16.05 -27.89 -7.10
CA TYR A 934 16.24 -26.44 -7.27
C TYR A 934 17.64 -26.18 -7.81
N LYS A 935 17.78 -25.18 -8.69
CA LYS A 935 19.10 -24.63 -8.98
C LYS A 935 19.61 -23.99 -7.69
N GLN A 936 20.69 -24.55 -7.14
CA GLN A 936 21.45 -23.95 -6.04
C GLN A 936 22.23 -22.74 -6.53
#